data_AF-A0A7Y4TJX2-F1
#
_entry.id   AF-A0A7Y4TJX2-F1
#
_cell.length_a   1.000
_cell.length_b   1.000
_cell.length_c   1.000
_cell.angle_alpha   90.00
_cell.angle_beta   90.00
_cell.angle_gamma   90.00
#
_symmetry.space_group_name_H-M   'P 1'
#
loop_
_entity.id
_entity.type
_entity.pdbx_description
1 polymer ?
#
loop_
_entity_poly.entity_id
_entity_poly.type
_entity_poly.pdbx_seq_one_letter_code
_entity_poly.pdbx_strand_id
1 'polypeptide(L)'
;MERSRFDAEMKDLAVLDRSHEFENGQVHEDLVCIFLIDPSGVLQPRDELRKKIIAKLERKFSSLDHAWLKTAKFKFVVIYRGQEPSDKEKAAFRKLDFPVYLLTKQHEERTVIELMEKHRIGKTIKNTDIYKYARNAWSLEQNRGLGIPSGQGYRKVGFIKTHKIFEQAGDAAQGFINCIAHEIGHMGNITTHTSSGLMKYPVPMDIDITFADGDRNWFFGDLVRLKKLNPFRIVQIKPTIIREFEPAPSDSASLFFPPNLKHVDHFHLRKTPIPTDRTPTDVQEDKMTPEGMNPGFVDPASDEIIVDKTAGGLDTRFKALISQNYGTFKNEIRAALIDLTGKKLYAPDYAGWNSTVAVYGASSPKVLAIYAAFQLKRDLDRLAITGKITSRATLIRTFNERIRKARISPPPDVNETNFTFAENGTDPVSVNISDGLMAHIKNIHHPDLSNSAARHLIKAVGFGYIGSVTAQAGLWHRNRKGLWLGSSYDGGAGWSSSPVGGFGHNCNALALGTFFTLLAQGRLVEEPSSTQIKSILRGGSWIEIALLNEYQTQVRNGSISSVPDIEVFSKVGLLTQCTAWEEKGGKRKCKSRIATVRQDSALVKRGKVLFVLVVLTQGGASRSNVIERLSIDADRLIEEKNP
;
A
#
# COMPACT_ATOMS: atom_id res chain seq x y z
N MET A 1 7.33 -42.74 -38.76
CA MET A 1 6.29 -41.75 -39.08
C MET A 1 5.98 -40.83 -37.91
N GLU A 2 5.48 -41.30 -36.77
CA GLU A 2 5.12 -40.38 -35.66
C GLU A 2 6.32 -39.58 -35.12
N ARG A 3 7.46 -40.25 -34.88
CA ARG A 3 8.69 -39.57 -34.42
C ARG A 3 9.16 -38.49 -35.39
N SER A 4 9.18 -38.77 -36.70
CA SER A 4 9.52 -37.78 -37.73
C SER A 4 8.48 -36.67 -37.91
N ARG A 5 7.22 -36.88 -37.50
CA ARG A 5 6.20 -35.82 -37.44
C ARG A 5 6.41 -34.93 -36.21
N PHE A 6 6.77 -35.51 -35.08
CA PHE A 6 7.18 -34.76 -33.88
C PHE A 6 8.48 -33.97 -34.11
N ASP A 7 9.47 -34.56 -34.78
CA ASP A 7 10.72 -33.87 -35.16
C ASP A 7 10.49 -32.78 -36.22
N ALA A 8 9.40 -32.86 -37.01
CA ALA A 8 8.95 -31.80 -37.90
C ALA A 8 8.24 -30.66 -37.13
N GLU A 9 7.28 -30.97 -36.25
CA GLU A 9 6.63 -29.98 -35.38
C GLU A 9 7.63 -29.29 -34.43
N MET A 10 8.66 -30.02 -33.97
CA MET A 10 9.78 -29.46 -33.19
C MET A 10 10.79 -28.71 -34.06
N LYS A 11 10.87 -28.99 -35.37
CA LYS A 11 11.56 -28.10 -36.32
C LYS A 11 10.77 -26.82 -36.53
N ASP A 12 9.45 -26.86 -36.72
CA ASP A 12 8.64 -25.64 -36.84
C ASP A 12 8.69 -24.78 -35.56
N LEU A 13 8.73 -25.41 -34.38
CA LEU A 13 8.97 -24.72 -33.10
C LEU A 13 10.43 -24.26 -32.88
N ALA A 14 11.39 -24.75 -33.67
CA ALA A 14 12.76 -24.24 -33.74
C ALA A 14 12.97 -23.25 -34.90
N VAL A 15 12.05 -23.21 -35.86
CA VAL A 15 11.90 -22.25 -36.99
C VAL A 15 11.00 -21.07 -36.59
N LEU A 16 10.50 -21.06 -35.35
CA LEU A 16 10.63 -19.87 -34.49
C LEU A 16 12.12 -19.56 -34.17
N ASP A 17 12.94 -19.52 -35.23
CA ASP A 17 14.28 -19.01 -35.21
C ASP A 17 14.23 -17.49 -35.12
N ARG A 18 15.17 -16.91 -34.37
CA ARG A 18 15.06 -15.56 -33.82
C ARG A 18 15.70 -14.53 -34.73
N SER A 19 15.49 -14.74 -36.04
CA SER A 19 16.19 -14.12 -37.16
C SER A 19 15.26 -13.26 -38.02
N HIS A 20 14.04 -13.72 -38.30
CA HIS A 20 12.99 -12.93 -38.96
C HIS A 20 12.42 -11.78 -38.09
N GLU A 21 12.89 -11.61 -36.85
CA GLU A 21 12.45 -10.54 -35.94
C GLU A 21 12.91 -9.12 -36.37
N PHE A 22 13.62 -8.93 -37.48
CA PHE A 22 14.16 -7.61 -37.89
C PHE A 22 13.67 -7.05 -39.25
N GLU A 23 12.99 -7.81 -40.11
CA GLU A 23 12.86 -7.44 -41.54
C GLU A 23 11.91 -6.27 -41.87
N ASN A 24 11.06 -5.81 -40.95
CA ASN A 24 10.05 -4.77 -41.25
C ASN A 24 9.87 -3.69 -40.16
N GLY A 25 10.77 -3.59 -39.18
CA GLY A 25 10.78 -2.49 -38.19
C GLY A 25 9.57 -2.37 -37.25
N GLN A 26 8.60 -3.28 -37.30
CA GLN A 26 7.46 -3.30 -36.37
C GLN A 26 7.89 -3.86 -35.01
N VAL A 27 7.66 -3.09 -33.94
CA VAL A 27 7.95 -3.51 -32.55
C VAL A 27 7.08 -4.71 -32.16
N HIS A 28 7.72 -5.80 -31.73
CA HIS A 28 7.11 -7.11 -31.49
C HIS A 28 5.96 -7.19 -30.47
N GLU A 29 5.19 -8.27 -30.59
CA GLU A 29 4.27 -8.75 -29.55
C GLU A 29 5.04 -9.59 -28.51
N ASP A 30 4.88 -9.28 -27.22
CA ASP A 30 5.32 -10.15 -26.15
C ASP A 30 4.42 -11.40 -26.12
N LEU A 31 4.87 -12.45 -26.79
CA LEU A 31 4.27 -13.78 -26.70
C LEU A 31 4.32 -14.28 -25.24
N VAL A 32 3.21 -14.77 -24.71
CA VAL A 32 3.08 -15.36 -23.37
C VAL A 32 2.58 -16.79 -23.51
N CYS A 33 3.45 -17.78 -23.26
CA CYS A 33 3.10 -19.19 -23.44
C CYS A 33 2.49 -19.78 -22.16
N ILE A 34 1.35 -20.45 -22.30
CA ILE A 34 0.77 -21.30 -21.26
C ILE A 34 1.07 -22.75 -21.64
N PHE A 35 1.99 -23.40 -20.93
CA PHE A 35 2.37 -24.78 -21.21
C PHE A 35 1.48 -25.74 -20.43
N LEU A 36 0.55 -26.42 -21.10
CA LEU A 36 -0.27 -27.48 -20.53
C LEU A 36 0.48 -28.81 -20.60
N ILE A 37 1.11 -29.19 -19.48
CA ILE A 37 1.99 -30.35 -19.37
C ILE A 37 1.19 -31.52 -18.80
N ASP A 38 0.95 -32.54 -19.59
CA ASP A 38 0.06 -33.67 -19.31
C ASP A 38 0.85 -34.99 -19.28
N PRO A 39 1.69 -35.22 -18.25
CA PRO A 39 2.56 -36.40 -18.16
C PRO A 39 1.78 -37.70 -17.95
N SER A 40 0.48 -37.59 -17.64
CA SER A 40 -0.45 -38.71 -17.47
C SER A 40 -1.30 -38.99 -18.72
N GLY A 41 -1.13 -38.23 -19.81
CA GLY A 41 -1.89 -38.40 -21.04
C GLY A 41 -3.42 -38.26 -20.88
N VAL A 42 -3.90 -37.44 -19.94
CA VAL A 42 -5.33 -37.33 -19.60
C VAL A 42 -6.14 -36.64 -20.69
N LEU A 43 -5.57 -35.65 -21.36
CA LEU A 43 -6.13 -34.98 -22.53
C LEU A 43 -5.60 -35.57 -23.85
N GLN A 44 -4.56 -36.41 -23.83
CA GLN A 44 -3.98 -37.03 -25.02
C GLN A 44 -4.99 -37.80 -25.89
N PRO A 45 -5.85 -38.71 -25.36
CA PRO A 45 -6.88 -39.40 -26.13
C PRO A 45 -8.18 -38.58 -26.28
N ARG A 46 -8.21 -37.33 -25.77
CA ARG A 46 -9.39 -36.46 -25.76
C ARG A 46 -9.17 -35.23 -26.61
N ASP A 47 -8.77 -35.43 -27.86
CA ASP A 47 -8.29 -34.36 -28.75
C ASP A 47 -9.28 -33.18 -28.90
N GLU A 48 -10.57 -33.45 -29.09
CA GLU A 48 -11.58 -32.37 -29.17
C GLU A 48 -11.77 -31.61 -27.85
N LEU A 49 -11.63 -32.28 -26.69
CA LEU A 49 -11.61 -31.60 -25.39
C LEU A 49 -10.36 -30.73 -25.25
N ARG A 50 -9.19 -31.25 -25.67
CA ARG A 50 -7.91 -30.55 -25.68
C ARG A 50 -7.98 -29.28 -26.56
N LYS A 51 -8.42 -29.41 -27.81
CA LYS A 51 -8.69 -28.30 -28.74
C LYS A 51 -9.66 -27.28 -28.14
N LYS A 52 -10.77 -27.73 -27.55
CA LYS A 52 -11.78 -26.87 -26.90
C LYS A 52 -11.20 -26.10 -25.71
N ILE A 53 -10.32 -26.71 -24.91
CA ILE A 53 -9.62 -26.07 -23.79
C ILE A 53 -8.61 -25.03 -24.29
N ILE A 54 -7.74 -25.41 -25.23
CA ILE A 54 -6.74 -24.52 -25.86
C ILE A 54 -7.43 -23.27 -26.44
N ALA A 55 -8.37 -23.47 -27.39
CA ALA A 55 -9.00 -22.36 -28.08
C ALA A 55 -9.91 -21.50 -27.18
N LYS A 56 -10.52 -22.05 -26.13
CA LYS A 56 -11.24 -21.24 -25.12
C LYS A 56 -10.26 -20.48 -24.20
N LEU A 57 -9.10 -21.05 -23.81
CA LEU A 57 -8.09 -20.35 -22.99
C LEU A 57 -7.44 -19.20 -23.77
N GLU A 58 -7.00 -19.44 -25.01
CA GLU A 58 -6.40 -18.43 -25.87
C GLU A 58 -7.37 -17.27 -26.12
N ARG A 59 -8.64 -17.57 -26.42
CA ARG A 59 -9.70 -16.54 -26.47
C ARG A 59 -9.87 -15.85 -25.11
N LYS A 60 -10.00 -16.57 -23.99
CA LYS A 60 -10.25 -15.98 -22.66
C LYS A 60 -9.14 -15.04 -22.20
N PHE A 61 -7.89 -15.26 -22.60
CA PHE A 61 -6.78 -14.36 -22.29
C PHE A 61 -6.55 -13.26 -23.36
N SER A 62 -6.89 -13.51 -24.63
CA SER A 62 -6.76 -12.53 -25.71
C SER A 62 -7.97 -11.58 -25.84
N SER A 63 -9.12 -11.94 -25.28
CA SER A 63 -10.35 -11.12 -25.24
C SER A 63 -10.45 -10.22 -23.99
N LEU A 64 -9.35 -10.06 -23.26
CA LEU A 64 -9.25 -9.10 -22.16
C LEU A 64 -8.96 -7.71 -22.76
N ASP A 65 -9.40 -6.63 -22.11
CA ASP A 65 -9.69 -5.33 -22.77
C ASP A 65 -8.73 -4.93 -23.92
N HIS A 66 -9.26 -4.98 -25.14
CA HIS A 66 -8.56 -4.66 -26.38
C HIS A 66 -7.97 -3.25 -26.41
N ALA A 67 -8.53 -2.28 -25.68
CA ALA A 67 -7.97 -0.93 -25.64
C ALA A 67 -6.59 -0.91 -24.96
N TRP A 68 -6.42 -1.68 -23.89
CA TRP A 68 -5.17 -1.75 -23.14
C TRP A 68 -4.21 -2.84 -23.62
N LEU A 69 -4.71 -3.99 -24.08
CA LEU A 69 -3.87 -5.03 -24.70
C LEU A 69 -3.08 -4.49 -25.91
N LYS A 70 -3.69 -3.65 -26.76
CA LYS A 70 -3.00 -2.99 -27.88
C LYS A 70 -1.80 -2.14 -27.45
N THR A 71 -1.84 -1.56 -26.24
CA THR A 71 -0.75 -0.76 -25.68
C THR A 71 0.35 -1.65 -25.07
N ALA A 72 -0.03 -2.79 -24.48
CA ALA A 72 0.92 -3.72 -23.85
C ALA A 72 1.57 -4.72 -24.84
N LYS A 73 0.92 -4.96 -25.99
CA LYS A 73 1.28 -5.94 -27.03
C LYS A 73 1.47 -7.38 -26.54
N PHE A 74 0.64 -7.87 -25.62
CA PHE A 74 0.69 -9.28 -25.20
C PHE A 74 -0.13 -10.18 -26.12
N LYS A 75 0.43 -11.33 -26.50
CA LYS A 75 -0.27 -12.41 -27.23
C LYS A 75 -0.15 -13.71 -26.46
N PHE A 76 -1.28 -14.32 -26.11
CA PHE A 76 -1.30 -15.59 -25.37
C PHE A 76 -1.41 -16.77 -26.34
N VAL A 77 -0.57 -17.79 -26.14
CA VAL A 77 -0.61 -19.07 -26.88
C VAL A 77 -0.56 -20.22 -25.88
N VAL A 78 -1.38 -21.25 -26.10
CA VAL A 78 -1.52 -22.39 -25.17
C VAL A 78 -0.89 -23.64 -25.81
N ILE A 79 0.30 -23.99 -25.33
CA ILE A 79 1.11 -25.09 -25.87
C ILE A 79 0.84 -26.36 -25.06
N TYR A 80 0.25 -27.38 -25.69
CA TYR A 80 0.08 -28.69 -25.07
C TYR A 80 1.35 -29.55 -25.20
N ARG A 81 1.68 -30.30 -24.14
CA ARG A 81 2.74 -31.31 -24.09
C ARG A 81 2.24 -32.56 -23.37
N GLY A 82 2.16 -33.69 -24.06
CA GLY A 82 1.77 -34.98 -23.46
C GLY A 82 2.87 -35.68 -22.65
N GLN A 83 3.98 -34.99 -22.33
CA GLN A 83 5.15 -35.46 -21.61
C GLN A 83 5.78 -34.29 -20.84
N GLU A 84 6.59 -34.57 -19.81
CA GLU A 84 7.32 -33.51 -19.10
C GLU A 84 8.43 -32.91 -19.98
N PRO A 85 8.55 -31.57 -20.10
CA PRO A 85 9.67 -30.92 -20.78
C PRO A 85 11.03 -31.27 -20.16
N SER A 86 12.05 -31.46 -21.00
CA SER A 86 13.43 -31.66 -20.55
C SER A 86 13.95 -30.45 -19.75
N ASP A 87 14.95 -30.64 -18.90
CA ASP A 87 15.47 -29.53 -18.08
C ASP A 87 16.14 -28.42 -18.93
N LYS A 88 16.54 -28.74 -20.17
CA LYS A 88 16.97 -27.75 -21.18
C LYS A 88 15.79 -26.88 -21.66
N GLU A 89 14.62 -27.47 -21.89
CA GLU A 89 13.39 -26.74 -22.23
C GLU A 89 12.87 -25.92 -21.03
N LYS A 90 12.85 -26.51 -19.82
CA LYS A 90 12.49 -25.78 -18.59
C LYS A 90 13.39 -24.57 -18.36
N ALA A 91 14.68 -24.67 -18.67
CA ALA A 91 15.63 -23.57 -18.57
C ALA A 91 15.43 -22.47 -19.63
N ALA A 92 14.70 -22.76 -20.72
CA ALA A 92 14.35 -21.81 -21.77
C ALA A 92 12.99 -21.10 -21.54
N PHE A 93 12.22 -21.50 -20.52
CA PHE A 93 10.95 -20.82 -20.17
C PHE A 93 11.21 -19.37 -19.73
N ARG A 94 10.49 -18.43 -20.36
CA ARG A 94 10.67 -16.99 -20.14
C ARG A 94 9.91 -16.55 -18.89
N LYS A 95 10.28 -15.37 -18.37
CA LYS A 95 9.66 -14.70 -17.19
C LYS A 95 8.12 -14.68 -17.20
N LEU A 96 7.52 -14.57 -18.39
CA LEU A 96 6.07 -14.53 -18.57
C LEU A 96 5.44 -15.91 -18.79
N ASP A 97 6.17 -16.95 -19.18
CA ASP A 97 5.60 -18.26 -19.52
C ASP A 97 5.07 -19.02 -18.29
N PHE A 98 3.90 -19.65 -18.39
CA PHE A 98 3.19 -20.32 -17.30
C PHE A 98 3.16 -21.85 -17.52
N PRO A 99 4.03 -22.63 -16.87
CA PRO A 99 3.95 -24.09 -16.88
C PRO A 99 2.87 -24.59 -15.92
N VAL A 100 1.92 -25.36 -16.43
CA VAL A 100 0.76 -25.88 -15.69
C VAL A 100 0.65 -27.39 -15.92
N TYR A 101 0.88 -28.17 -14.87
CA TYR A 101 0.87 -29.63 -14.91
C TYR A 101 -0.53 -30.21 -14.66
N LEU A 102 -0.96 -31.13 -15.50
CA LEU A 102 -2.23 -31.85 -15.42
C LEU A 102 -1.98 -33.21 -14.77
N LEU A 103 -2.31 -33.33 -13.48
CA LEU A 103 -1.97 -34.47 -12.63
C LEU A 103 -3.19 -35.32 -12.27
N THR A 104 -3.03 -36.65 -12.16
CA THR A 104 -4.11 -37.60 -11.81
C THR A 104 -4.18 -37.86 -10.30
N LYS A 105 -5.12 -38.72 -9.86
CA LYS A 105 -5.22 -39.16 -8.45
C LYS A 105 -3.99 -39.95 -7.97
N GLN A 106 -3.17 -40.46 -8.89
CA GLN A 106 -1.91 -41.17 -8.60
C GLN A 106 -0.75 -40.22 -8.24
N HIS A 107 -0.92 -38.90 -8.42
CA HIS A 107 0.14 -37.92 -8.23
C HIS A 107 0.03 -37.27 -6.85
N GLU A 108 0.77 -37.86 -5.90
CA GLU A 108 0.79 -37.43 -4.51
C GLU A 108 1.50 -36.08 -4.30
N GLU A 109 1.44 -35.60 -3.05
CA GLU A 109 2.18 -34.44 -2.55
C GLU A 109 3.67 -34.46 -2.95
N ARG A 110 4.30 -35.63 -2.87
CA ARG A 110 5.71 -35.82 -3.23
C ARG A 110 6.01 -35.38 -4.67
N THR A 111 5.15 -35.75 -5.63
CA THR A 111 5.36 -35.43 -7.04
C THR A 111 5.27 -33.93 -7.31
N VAL A 112 4.40 -33.21 -6.59
CA VAL A 112 4.33 -31.74 -6.68
C VAL A 112 5.64 -31.10 -6.21
N ILE A 113 6.25 -31.61 -5.13
CA ILE A 113 7.53 -31.12 -4.63
C ILE A 113 8.68 -31.43 -5.59
N GLU A 114 8.79 -32.65 -6.09
CA GLU A 114 9.81 -33.02 -7.09
C GLU A 114 9.70 -32.16 -8.37
N LEU A 115 8.49 -31.79 -8.78
CA LEU A 115 8.26 -30.85 -9.90
C LEU A 115 8.64 -29.40 -9.54
N MET A 116 8.38 -28.93 -8.32
CA MET A 116 8.84 -27.61 -7.85
C MET A 116 10.38 -27.52 -7.82
N GLU A 117 11.07 -28.61 -7.47
CA GLU A 117 12.53 -28.70 -7.46
C GLU A 117 13.10 -28.69 -8.89
N LYS A 118 12.51 -29.43 -9.83
CA LYS A 118 12.86 -29.38 -11.27
C LYS A 118 12.70 -27.97 -11.87
N HIS A 119 11.67 -27.23 -11.45
CA HIS A 119 11.50 -25.81 -11.81
C HIS A 119 12.41 -24.85 -11.02
N ARG A 120 13.17 -25.36 -10.05
CA ARG A 120 14.06 -24.65 -9.12
C ARG A 120 13.33 -23.54 -8.35
N ILE A 121 12.10 -23.82 -7.91
CA ILE A 121 11.34 -22.92 -7.03
C ILE A 121 12.13 -22.73 -5.73
N GLY A 122 12.37 -21.49 -5.32
CA GLY A 122 13.07 -21.18 -4.07
C GLY A 122 12.27 -21.65 -2.85
N LYS A 123 12.94 -22.26 -1.86
CA LYS A 123 12.30 -22.84 -0.67
C LYS A 123 11.42 -21.85 0.10
N THR A 124 11.84 -20.58 0.14
CA THR A 124 11.08 -19.48 0.74
C THR A 124 10.71 -18.41 -0.30
N ILE A 125 9.47 -17.93 -0.22
CA ILE A 125 8.97 -16.80 -1.01
C ILE A 125 8.29 -15.84 -0.04
N LYS A 126 8.72 -14.57 0.01
CA LYS A 126 8.17 -13.55 0.95
C LYS A 126 8.11 -14.08 2.40
N ASN A 127 9.20 -14.68 2.87
CA ASN A 127 9.36 -15.34 4.19
C ASN A 127 8.40 -16.53 4.47
N THR A 128 7.64 -16.99 3.48
CA THR A 128 6.79 -18.20 3.58
C THR A 128 7.55 -19.40 3.03
N ASP A 129 7.64 -20.50 3.78
CA ASP A 129 8.09 -21.80 3.25
C ASP A 129 7.06 -22.29 2.23
N ILE A 130 7.37 -22.10 0.95
CA ILE A 130 6.41 -22.36 -0.13
C ILE A 130 6.25 -23.86 -0.40
N TYR A 131 7.22 -24.67 0.04
CA TYR A 131 7.16 -26.13 -0.04
C TYR A 131 6.21 -26.67 1.02
N LYS A 132 6.29 -26.17 2.27
CA LYS A 132 5.30 -26.46 3.31
C LYS A 132 3.90 -25.99 2.92
N TYR A 133 3.77 -24.83 2.27
CA TYR A 133 2.49 -24.38 1.71
C TYR A 133 1.97 -25.34 0.62
N ALA A 134 2.79 -25.69 -0.37
CA ALA A 134 2.40 -26.57 -1.46
C ALA A 134 1.94 -27.95 -0.97
N ARG A 135 2.65 -28.53 0.01
CA ARG A 135 2.27 -29.77 0.69
C ARG A 135 0.89 -29.67 1.34
N ASN A 136 0.71 -28.70 2.23
CA ASN A 136 -0.57 -28.44 2.91
C ASN A 136 -1.72 -28.09 1.94
N ALA A 137 -1.43 -27.57 0.75
CA ALA A 137 -2.43 -27.24 -0.25
C ALA A 137 -2.77 -28.43 -1.17
N TRP A 138 -1.80 -29.30 -1.50
CA TRP A 138 -2.05 -30.45 -2.38
C TRP A 138 -2.68 -31.64 -1.65
N SER A 139 -2.36 -31.86 -0.37
CA SER A 139 -2.96 -32.92 0.46
C SER A 139 -4.48 -32.75 0.69
N LEU A 140 -5.02 -31.54 0.54
CA LEU A 140 -6.46 -31.26 0.62
C LEU A 140 -7.21 -31.79 -0.62
N GLU A 141 -8.05 -32.81 -0.44
CA GLU A 141 -8.76 -33.48 -1.55
C GLU A 141 -9.71 -32.54 -2.32
N GLN A 142 -10.31 -31.54 -1.65
CA GLN A 142 -11.25 -30.60 -2.26
C GLN A 142 -10.60 -29.61 -3.25
N ASN A 143 -9.27 -29.48 -3.26
CA ASN A 143 -8.57 -28.52 -4.10
C ASN A 143 -8.41 -29.05 -5.53
N ARG A 144 -9.00 -28.36 -6.52
CA ARG A 144 -8.88 -28.71 -7.94
C ARG A 144 -7.54 -28.32 -8.57
N GLY A 145 -6.78 -27.42 -7.94
CA GLY A 145 -5.47 -26.96 -8.42
C GLY A 145 -4.61 -26.29 -7.34
N LEU A 146 -3.41 -25.86 -7.74
CA LEU A 146 -2.42 -25.17 -6.93
C LEU A 146 -1.44 -24.37 -7.82
N GLY A 147 -1.56 -23.05 -7.82
CA GLY A 147 -0.62 -22.12 -8.45
C GLY A 147 0.45 -21.61 -7.49
N ILE A 148 1.73 -21.91 -7.77
CA ILE A 148 2.86 -21.41 -6.98
C ILE A 148 3.20 -19.98 -7.44
N PRO A 149 3.12 -18.96 -6.56
CA PRO A 149 3.38 -17.57 -6.91
C PRO A 149 4.84 -17.34 -7.28
N SER A 150 5.10 -16.45 -8.23
CA SER A 150 6.45 -16.09 -8.66
C SER A 150 7.25 -15.43 -7.52
N GLY A 151 8.40 -16.02 -7.19
CA GLY A 151 9.35 -15.51 -6.17
C GLY A 151 10.41 -14.56 -6.74
N GLN A 152 11.42 -14.22 -5.93
CA GLN A 152 12.66 -13.62 -6.46
C GLN A 152 13.29 -14.60 -7.46
N GLY A 153 13.64 -14.10 -8.65
CA GLY A 153 14.04 -14.95 -9.79
C GLY A 153 12.88 -15.47 -10.66
N TYR A 154 11.63 -15.06 -10.40
CA TYR A 154 10.45 -15.21 -11.27
C TYR A 154 9.98 -16.63 -11.64
N ARG A 155 10.64 -17.67 -11.14
CA ARG A 155 10.21 -19.07 -11.29
C ARG A 155 8.83 -19.28 -10.65
N LYS A 156 7.93 -19.95 -11.38
CA LYS A 156 6.51 -20.18 -11.05
C LYS A 156 6.04 -21.46 -11.73
N VAL A 157 5.12 -22.19 -11.10
CA VAL A 157 4.56 -23.45 -11.63
C VAL A 157 3.14 -23.65 -11.12
N GLY A 158 2.25 -24.20 -11.93
CA GLY A 158 0.88 -24.55 -11.55
C GLY A 158 0.62 -26.05 -11.66
N PHE A 159 -0.33 -26.55 -10.86
CA PHE A 159 -0.72 -27.95 -10.81
C PHE A 159 -2.26 -28.06 -10.81
N ILE A 160 -2.83 -29.01 -11.55
CA ILE A 160 -4.28 -29.23 -11.68
C ILE A 160 -4.60 -30.69 -11.39
N LYS A 161 -5.51 -30.95 -10.44
CA LYS A 161 -6.05 -32.29 -10.17
C LYS A 161 -7.12 -32.63 -11.22
N THR A 162 -6.68 -33.18 -12.35
CA THR A 162 -7.54 -33.54 -13.50
C THR A 162 -8.79 -34.30 -13.10
N HIS A 163 -8.66 -35.32 -12.24
CA HIS A 163 -9.76 -36.12 -11.73
C HIS A 163 -10.83 -35.27 -11.03
N LYS A 164 -10.45 -34.29 -10.20
CA LYS A 164 -11.39 -33.35 -9.55
C LYS A 164 -12.05 -32.37 -10.50
N ILE A 165 -11.52 -32.17 -11.71
CA ILE A 165 -12.22 -31.44 -12.78
C ILE A 165 -13.32 -32.33 -13.39
N PHE A 166 -12.99 -33.58 -13.76
CA PHE A 166 -13.98 -34.51 -14.33
C PHE A 166 -15.07 -34.93 -13.34
N GLU A 167 -14.74 -35.10 -12.06
CA GLU A 167 -15.69 -35.43 -10.99
C GLU A 167 -16.72 -34.32 -10.72
N GLN A 168 -16.42 -33.05 -11.06
CA GLN A 168 -17.15 -31.89 -10.50
C GLN A 168 -17.54 -30.80 -11.52
N ALA A 169 -17.35 -30.99 -12.83
CA ALA A 169 -17.66 -29.99 -13.84
C ALA A 169 -18.57 -30.54 -14.97
N GLY A 170 -19.76 -29.97 -15.13
CA GLY A 170 -20.73 -30.35 -16.17
C GLY A 170 -20.24 -30.09 -17.61
N ASP A 171 -19.49 -29.01 -17.84
CA ASP A 171 -18.58 -28.90 -19.00
C ASP A 171 -17.15 -29.04 -18.48
N ALA A 172 -16.56 -30.23 -18.64
CA ALA A 172 -15.18 -30.50 -18.26
C ALA A 172 -14.20 -29.48 -18.85
N ALA A 173 -14.46 -28.98 -20.07
CA ALA A 173 -13.61 -27.93 -20.67
C ALA A 173 -13.68 -26.65 -19.84
N GLN A 174 -14.89 -26.19 -19.49
CA GLN A 174 -15.09 -24.99 -18.67
C GLN A 174 -14.46 -25.15 -17.27
N GLY A 175 -14.57 -26.35 -16.67
CA GLY A 175 -13.88 -26.70 -15.43
C GLY A 175 -12.36 -26.52 -15.52
N PHE A 176 -11.73 -27.08 -16.56
CA PHE A 176 -10.29 -26.88 -16.82
C PHE A 176 -9.93 -25.41 -17.03
N ILE A 177 -10.69 -24.69 -17.85
CA ILE A 177 -10.43 -23.28 -18.19
C ILE A 177 -10.51 -22.38 -16.94
N ASN A 178 -11.46 -22.63 -16.05
CA ASN A 178 -11.59 -21.87 -14.81
C ASN A 178 -10.47 -22.19 -13.83
N CYS A 179 -10.06 -23.46 -13.69
CA CYS A 179 -8.97 -23.84 -12.81
C CYS A 179 -7.62 -23.31 -13.32
N ILE A 180 -7.32 -23.48 -14.61
CA ILE A 180 -6.09 -22.99 -15.23
C ILE A 180 -6.02 -21.46 -15.16
N ALA A 181 -7.14 -20.76 -15.36
CA ALA A 181 -7.21 -19.30 -15.16
C ALA A 181 -6.93 -18.88 -13.70
N HIS A 182 -7.44 -19.63 -12.72
CA HIS A 182 -7.21 -19.39 -11.29
C HIS A 182 -5.71 -19.52 -10.93
N GLU A 183 -5.09 -20.65 -11.28
CA GLU A 183 -3.69 -20.90 -10.93
C GLU A 183 -2.74 -19.95 -11.66
N ILE A 184 -3.03 -19.56 -12.90
CA ILE A 184 -2.29 -18.51 -13.63
C ILE A 184 -2.35 -17.17 -12.89
N GLY A 185 -3.50 -16.82 -12.30
CA GLY A 185 -3.64 -15.65 -11.44
C GLY A 185 -2.73 -15.70 -10.20
N HIS A 186 -2.71 -16.84 -9.51
CA HIS A 186 -1.81 -17.05 -8.36
C HIS A 186 -0.33 -17.05 -8.75
N MET A 187 0.06 -17.73 -9.84
CA MET A 187 1.41 -17.67 -10.42
C MET A 187 1.83 -16.23 -10.80
N GLY A 188 0.85 -15.43 -11.25
CA GLY A 188 0.99 -14.00 -11.56
C GLY A 188 1.13 -13.06 -10.35
N ASN A 189 0.98 -13.56 -9.12
CA ASN A 189 0.91 -12.79 -7.87
C ASN A 189 -0.40 -11.99 -7.63
N ILE A 190 -1.54 -12.36 -8.24
CA ILE A 190 -2.86 -11.86 -7.79
C ILE A 190 -3.15 -12.41 -6.39
N THR A 191 -2.76 -11.67 -5.35
CA THR A 191 -2.90 -12.09 -3.94
C THR A 191 -4.05 -11.41 -3.19
N THR A 192 -4.82 -10.55 -3.86
CA THR A 192 -6.00 -9.88 -3.32
C THR A 192 -7.10 -9.72 -4.37
N HIS A 193 -8.35 -9.88 -3.94
CA HIS A 193 -9.62 -9.68 -4.66
C HIS A 193 -10.72 -9.46 -3.59
N THR A 194 -11.86 -8.90 -3.99
CA THR A 194 -12.80 -8.22 -3.06
C THR A 194 -13.91 -9.12 -2.50
N SER A 195 -14.87 -8.58 -1.74
CA SER A 195 -15.97 -9.38 -1.16
C SER A 195 -16.92 -10.01 -2.18
N SER A 196 -16.83 -9.64 -3.47
CA SER A 196 -17.52 -10.29 -4.59
C SER A 196 -16.61 -11.20 -5.43
N GLY A 197 -15.34 -11.36 -5.07
CA GLY A 197 -14.35 -12.20 -5.76
C GLY A 197 -13.42 -12.88 -4.74
N LEU A 198 -13.68 -14.13 -4.43
CA LEU A 198 -12.97 -14.91 -3.41
C LEU A 198 -11.64 -15.45 -4.00
N MET A 199 -10.53 -15.62 -3.26
CA MET A 199 -10.42 -15.84 -1.81
C MET A 199 -8.98 -15.84 -1.18
N LYS A 200 -8.81 -16.31 0.07
CA LYS A 200 -7.52 -16.37 0.82
C LYS A 200 -7.05 -17.76 1.39
N TYR A 201 -7.92 -18.78 1.57
CA TYR A 201 -7.58 -20.19 1.92
C TYR A 201 -8.72 -21.18 1.58
N PRO A 202 -8.52 -22.18 0.68
CA PRO A 202 -9.46 -22.72 -0.34
C PRO A 202 -10.96 -22.94 -0.02
N VAL A 203 -11.83 -22.50 -0.96
CA VAL A 203 -13.32 -22.40 -0.94
C VAL A 203 -13.80 -22.60 -2.39
N PRO A 204 -15.00 -23.15 -2.65
CA PRO A 204 -15.19 -24.00 -3.84
C PRO A 204 -15.39 -23.27 -5.16
N MET A 205 -15.08 -24.01 -6.22
CA MET A 205 -15.13 -23.64 -7.64
C MET A 205 -16.56 -23.70 -8.22
N ASP A 206 -17.50 -23.13 -7.49
CA ASP A 206 -18.92 -22.97 -7.87
C ASP A 206 -19.15 -21.63 -8.60
N ILE A 207 -18.09 -20.84 -8.74
CA ILE A 207 -18.09 -19.47 -9.27
C ILE A 207 -17.30 -19.48 -10.59
N ASP A 208 -17.92 -19.07 -11.70
CA ASP A 208 -17.19 -18.80 -12.94
C ASP A 208 -16.20 -17.65 -12.70
N ILE A 209 -14.90 -17.94 -12.79
CA ILE A 209 -13.85 -16.92 -12.75
C ILE A 209 -13.84 -16.24 -14.11
N THR A 210 -14.70 -15.23 -14.27
CA THR A 210 -14.87 -14.45 -15.51
C THR A 210 -13.70 -13.51 -15.82
N PHE A 211 -12.80 -13.32 -14.84
CA PHE A 211 -11.98 -12.11 -14.69
C PHE A 211 -12.88 -10.87 -14.83
N ALA A 212 -13.48 -10.38 -13.75
CA ALA A 212 -14.22 -9.12 -13.80
C ALA A 212 -13.25 -7.95 -14.03
N ASP A 213 -13.71 -6.78 -14.49
CA ASP A 213 -12.81 -5.71 -14.96
C ASP A 213 -11.80 -5.20 -13.91
N GLY A 214 -12.11 -5.33 -12.62
CA GLY A 214 -11.13 -5.14 -11.54
C GLY A 214 -9.99 -6.16 -11.57
N ASP A 215 -10.32 -7.46 -11.60
CA ASP A 215 -9.35 -8.56 -11.64
C ASP A 215 -8.56 -8.56 -12.95
N ARG A 216 -9.17 -8.16 -14.08
CA ARG A 216 -8.46 -7.93 -15.35
C ARG A 216 -7.36 -6.88 -15.17
N ASN A 217 -7.74 -5.70 -14.69
CA ASN A 217 -6.80 -4.59 -14.52
C ASN A 217 -5.70 -4.89 -13.49
N TRP A 218 -5.95 -5.76 -12.51
CA TRP A 218 -4.92 -6.25 -11.59
C TRP A 218 -4.03 -7.33 -12.20
N PHE A 219 -4.58 -8.33 -12.90
CA PHE A 219 -3.76 -9.33 -13.60
C PHE A 219 -2.88 -8.69 -14.69
N PHE A 220 -3.40 -7.73 -15.46
CA PHE A 220 -2.58 -6.95 -16.37
C PHE A 220 -1.67 -5.97 -15.66
N GLY A 221 -2.09 -5.37 -14.54
CA GLY A 221 -1.19 -4.63 -13.66
C GLY A 221 0.03 -5.45 -13.28
N ASP A 222 -0.16 -6.72 -12.95
CA ASP A 222 0.90 -7.66 -12.58
C ASP A 222 1.68 -8.23 -13.78
N LEU A 223 1.07 -8.56 -14.91
CA LEU A 223 1.79 -8.94 -16.14
C LEU A 223 2.62 -7.77 -16.70
N VAL A 224 2.04 -6.56 -16.71
CA VAL A 224 2.74 -5.33 -17.07
C VAL A 224 3.79 -4.97 -16.03
N ARG A 225 3.61 -5.27 -14.74
CA ARG A 225 4.69 -5.16 -13.72
C ARG A 225 5.77 -6.23 -13.92
N LEU A 226 5.43 -7.46 -14.29
CA LEU A 226 6.40 -8.52 -14.59
C LEU A 226 7.21 -8.21 -15.85
N LYS A 227 6.59 -7.66 -16.90
CA LYS A 227 7.27 -7.05 -18.06
C LYS A 227 8.11 -5.85 -17.62
N LYS A 228 7.46 -4.81 -17.09
CA LYS A 228 8.04 -3.55 -16.63
C LYS A 228 8.59 -3.58 -15.19
N LEU A 229 9.35 -4.61 -14.84
CA LEU A 229 10.28 -4.59 -13.71
C LEU A 229 11.67 -4.54 -14.36
N ASN A 230 12.11 -3.40 -14.92
CA ASN A 230 11.63 -1.99 -14.79
C ASN A 230 10.81 -1.46 -16.02
N PRO A 231 10.09 -0.32 -15.97
CA PRO A 231 9.27 0.26 -14.88
C PRO A 231 7.81 0.68 -15.28
N PHE A 232 6.79 0.07 -14.64
CA PHE A 232 5.44 0.58 -14.23
C PHE A 232 4.32 1.16 -15.16
N ARG A 233 3.08 1.11 -14.60
CA ARG A 233 1.82 1.93 -14.78
C ARG A 233 0.68 1.52 -15.77
N ILE A 234 -0.59 1.68 -15.29
CA ILE A 234 -1.97 1.46 -15.88
C ILE A 234 -3.03 2.42 -15.21
N VAL A 235 -4.23 2.68 -15.79
CA VAL A 235 -5.31 3.69 -15.47
C VAL A 235 -6.70 3.22 -16.02
N GLN A 236 -7.97 3.48 -15.55
CA GLN A 236 -8.67 3.91 -14.29
C GLN A 236 -10.23 3.66 -14.43
N ILE A 237 -11.16 4.65 -14.29
CA ILE A 237 -12.65 4.64 -14.57
C ILE A 237 -13.57 3.80 -13.61
N LYS A 238 -14.88 4.04 -13.27
CA LYS A 238 -15.87 5.18 -13.18
C LYS A 238 -17.07 4.79 -12.22
N PRO A 239 -17.93 5.71 -11.67
CA PRO A 239 -19.01 5.39 -10.69
C PRO A 239 -20.41 6.10 -10.83
N THR A 240 -21.40 5.75 -9.96
CA THR A 240 -22.76 6.37 -9.80
C THR A 240 -23.17 6.55 -8.29
N ILE A 241 -24.34 7.15 -7.97
CA ILE A 241 -24.60 8.02 -6.78
C ILE A 241 -25.61 7.48 -5.72
N ILE A 242 -25.26 7.57 -4.42
CA ILE A 242 -26.10 7.72 -3.19
C ILE A 242 -25.17 7.87 -1.94
N ARG A 243 -25.52 8.42 -0.75
CA ARG A 243 -26.46 9.47 -0.26
C ARG A 243 -25.85 10.04 1.07
N GLU A 244 -26.60 10.80 1.90
CA GLU A 244 -26.09 11.59 3.05
C GLU A 244 -26.53 11.13 4.46
N PHE A 245 -25.81 11.62 5.48
CA PHE A 245 -26.02 11.42 6.93
C PHE A 245 -25.79 12.76 7.66
N GLU A 246 -26.62 13.07 8.66
CA GLU A 246 -26.54 14.33 9.43
C GLU A 246 -25.59 14.24 10.66
N PRO A 247 -25.00 15.36 11.12
CA PRO A 247 -24.14 15.40 12.30
C PRO A 247 -24.92 15.46 13.62
N ALA A 248 -24.30 14.96 14.71
CA ALA A 248 -24.86 15.00 16.06
C ALA A 248 -24.82 16.43 16.68
N PRO A 249 -25.76 16.76 17.60
CA PRO A 249 -25.83 18.09 18.23
C PRO A 249 -24.66 18.38 19.19
N SER A 250 -24.41 19.67 19.41
CA SER A 250 -23.21 20.19 20.05
C SER A 250 -23.44 20.71 21.48
N ASP A 251 -23.65 19.80 22.44
CA ASP A 251 -23.71 20.17 23.87
C ASP A 251 -22.33 20.23 24.53
N SER A 252 -22.09 21.28 25.30
CA SER A 252 -20.75 21.69 25.76
C SER A 252 -20.39 21.15 27.14
N ALA A 253 -19.82 19.94 27.19
CA ALA A 253 -19.23 19.38 28.42
C ALA A 253 -17.76 18.96 28.21
N SER A 254 -16.85 19.72 28.84
CA SER A 254 -15.51 19.27 29.29
C SER A 254 -14.66 18.37 28.35
N LEU A 255 -14.60 18.67 27.04
CA LEU A 255 -13.68 18.03 26.07
C LEU A 255 -12.20 18.44 26.25
N PHE A 256 -11.62 18.10 27.41
CA PHE A 256 -10.19 18.18 27.69
C PHE A 256 -9.39 17.11 26.92
N PHE A 257 -8.07 17.27 26.86
CA PHE A 257 -7.16 16.12 26.78
C PHE A 257 -7.43 15.18 27.98
N PRO A 258 -6.96 13.92 28.02
CA PRO A 258 -6.94 13.21 29.29
C PRO A 258 -6.19 14.10 30.31
N PRO A 259 -6.82 14.59 31.40
CA PRO A 259 -6.18 15.57 32.29
C PRO A 259 -5.00 14.96 33.06
N ASN A 260 -4.82 13.65 32.90
CA ASN A 260 -3.69 12.86 33.38
C ASN A 260 -2.80 12.31 32.26
N LEU A 261 -2.88 12.79 31.01
CA LEU A 261 -1.79 12.55 30.07
C LEU A 261 -0.52 13.16 30.68
N LYS A 262 0.49 12.33 30.86
CA LYS A 262 1.79 12.77 31.35
C LYS A 262 2.76 12.79 30.17
N HIS A 263 3.75 13.67 30.26
CA HIS A 263 4.77 13.84 29.24
C HIS A 263 6.09 13.30 29.78
N VAL A 264 6.82 12.60 28.92
CA VAL A 264 8.26 12.40 29.07
C VAL A 264 8.94 13.29 28.06
N ASP A 265 10.03 13.96 28.46
CA ASP A 265 10.75 14.90 27.60
C ASP A 265 11.25 14.20 26.32
N HIS A 266 10.69 14.56 25.16
CA HIS A 266 11.22 14.14 23.86
C HIS A 266 12.19 15.21 23.34
N PHE A 267 13.00 14.84 22.36
CA PHE A 267 14.00 15.74 21.76
C PHE A 267 14.04 15.62 20.24
N HIS A 268 14.22 16.75 19.55
CA HIS A 268 14.22 16.82 18.09
C HIS A 268 15.46 17.54 17.58
N LEU A 269 15.72 17.42 16.27
CA LEU A 269 16.67 18.30 15.60
C LEU A 269 15.96 19.61 15.26
N ARG A 270 16.47 20.72 15.79
CA ARG A 270 16.03 22.04 15.37
C ARG A 270 16.66 22.37 14.02
N LYS A 271 15.79 22.56 13.02
CA LYS A 271 16.12 23.10 11.70
C LYS A 271 15.28 24.35 11.49
N THR A 272 15.52 25.38 12.30
CA THR A 272 14.96 26.72 12.05
C THR A 272 15.65 27.33 10.84
N PRO A 273 14.93 28.04 9.96
CA PRO A 273 15.58 28.92 9.01
C PRO A 273 16.26 30.03 9.81
N ILE A 274 17.52 30.33 9.49
CA ILE A 274 18.09 31.62 9.89
C ILE A 274 17.41 32.66 8.98
N PRO A 275 17.02 33.86 9.47
CA PRO A 275 16.37 34.87 8.63
C PRO A 275 17.21 35.37 7.44
N THR A 276 18.52 35.09 7.45
CA THR A 276 19.42 35.26 6.29
C THR A 276 19.44 33.97 5.45
N ASP A 277 19.55 34.11 4.12
CA ASP A 277 19.50 33.08 3.05
C ASP A 277 20.47 31.86 3.12
N ARG A 278 21.02 31.52 4.28
CA ARG A 278 21.90 30.37 4.52
C ARG A 278 21.10 29.10 4.80
N THR A 279 21.63 27.96 4.39
CA THR A 279 21.22 26.66 4.92
C THR A 279 21.33 26.63 6.45
N PRO A 280 20.45 25.94 7.19
CA PRO A 280 20.59 25.78 8.64
C PRO A 280 21.89 25.04 8.99
N THR A 281 22.92 25.79 9.40
CA THR A 281 24.23 25.26 9.81
C THR A 281 24.21 24.70 11.23
N ASP A 282 23.42 25.31 12.11
CA ASP A 282 23.25 24.90 13.51
C ASP A 282 22.14 23.85 13.64
N VAL A 283 22.53 22.58 13.51
CA VAL A 283 21.67 21.43 13.85
C VAL A 283 21.73 21.21 15.38
N GLN A 284 21.06 22.09 16.13
CA GLN A 284 20.97 22.01 17.60
C GLN A 284 19.87 21.06 18.06
N GLU A 285 20.05 20.42 19.23
CA GLU A 285 19.19 19.32 19.70
C GLU A 285 18.25 19.73 20.84
N ASP A 286 17.21 20.48 20.48
CA ASP A 286 16.24 21.06 21.42
C ASP A 286 15.24 20.05 22.01
N LYS A 287 14.71 20.42 23.18
CA LYS A 287 13.56 19.75 23.80
C LYS A 287 12.32 19.97 22.94
N MET A 288 11.58 18.90 22.69
CA MET A 288 10.37 18.94 21.88
C MET A 288 9.26 19.69 22.62
N THR A 289 8.84 20.82 22.05
CA THR A 289 7.66 21.58 22.48
C THR A 289 6.82 21.96 21.26
N PRO A 290 5.52 22.26 21.40
CA PRO A 290 4.67 22.66 20.27
C PRO A 290 5.22 23.87 19.50
N GLU A 291 5.92 24.77 20.19
CA GLU A 291 6.56 25.96 19.65
C GLU A 291 7.85 25.58 18.88
N GLY A 292 8.72 24.75 19.47
CA GLY A 292 9.92 24.22 18.81
C GLY A 292 9.61 23.32 17.60
N MET A 293 8.42 22.73 17.58
CA MET A 293 7.87 21.89 16.51
C MET A 293 6.87 22.61 15.61
N ASN A 294 6.73 23.94 15.73
CA ASN A 294 5.85 24.72 14.86
C ASN A 294 6.32 24.65 13.39
N PRO A 295 5.47 24.27 12.43
CA PRO A 295 5.86 24.09 11.03
C PRO A 295 6.14 25.40 10.27
N GLY A 296 5.76 26.56 10.82
CA GLY A 296 5.96 27.89 10.23
C GLY A 296 4.66 28.62 9.83
N PHE A 297 3.50 27.97 9.93
CA PHE A 297 2.19 28.52 9.55
C PHE A 297 1.17 28.60 10.71
N VAL A 298 1.64 28.51 11.96
CA VAL A 298 0.84 28.78 13.17
C VAL A 298 1.54 29.91 13.91
N ASP A 299 0.80 30.89 14.41
CA ASP A 299 1.36 31.89 15.31
C ASP A 299 1.46 31.30 16.74
N PRO A 300 2.66 31.16 17.33
CA PRO A 300 2.82 30.64 18.69
C PRO A 300 2.26 31.58 19.78
N ALA A 301 1.98 32.85 19.48
CA ALA A 301 1.42 33.80 20.44
C ALA A 301 -0.12 33.72 20.53
N SER A 302 -0.81 33.47 19.42
CA SER A 302 -2.29 33.51 19.33
C SER A 302 -2.97 32.16 19.07
N ASP A 303 -2.23 31.11 18.70
CA ASP A 303 -2.75 29.83 18.14
C ASP A 303 -3.47 29.97 16.78
N GLU A 304 -3.47 31.18 16.17
CA GLU A 304 -4.03 31.41 14.83
C GLU A 304 -3.19 30.75 13.72
N ILE A 305 -3.81 30.57 12.56
CA ILE A 305 -3.16 30.05 11.36
C ILE A 305 -2.71 31.22 10.50
N ILE A 306 -1.42 31.28 10.21
CA ILE A 306 -0.82 32.30 9.35
C ILE A 306 -1.18 31.96 7.90
N VAL A 307 -1.85 32.89 7.21
CA VAL A 307 -2.32 32.72 5.83
C VAL A 307 -2.16 34.00 5.02
N ASP A 308 -1.79 33.85 3.74
CA ASP A 308 -1.79 34.92 2.75
C ASP A 308 -3.23 35.24 2.32
N LYS A 309 -3.79 36.31 2.90
CA LYS A 309 -5.16 36.80 2.67
C LYS A 309 -5.26 37.74 1.46
N THR A 310 -4.20 37.94 0.68
CA THR A 310 -4.26 38.76 -0.55
C THR A 310 -5.08 38.07 -1.64
N ALA A 311 -5.50 38.79 -2.68
CA ALA A 311 -6.26 38.22 -3.79
C ALA A 311 -5.47 37.12 -4.57
N GLY A 312 -4.14 37.24 -4.64
CA GLY A 312 -3.23 36.23 -5.20
C GLY A 312 -2.77 35.17 -4.20
N GLY A 313 -3.20 35.26 -2.94
CA GLY A 313 -2.72 34.42 -1.84
C GLY A 313 -3.23 32.99 -1.91
N LEU A 314 -2.39 32.04 -1.47
CA LEU A 314 -2.68 30.61 -1.61
C LEU A 314 -4.00 30.23 -0.91
N ASP A 315 -4.25 30.78 0.28
CA ASP A 315 -5.48 30.55 1.05
C ASP A 315 -6.72 31.13 0.35
N THR A 316 -6.64 32.38 -0.12
CA THR A 316 -7.71 33.02 -0.89
C THR A 316 -8.06 32.23 -2.15
N ARG A 317 -7.05 31.85 -2.94
CA ARG A 317 -7.24 31.11 -4.20
C ARG A 317 -7.77 29.69 -3.95
N PHE A 318 -7.27 28.98 -2.94
CA PHE A 318 -7.73 27.64 -2.58
C PHE A 318 -9.16 27.64 -2.03
N LYS A 319 -9.54 28.66 -1.23
CA LYS A 319 -10.92 28.86 -0.75
C LYS A 319 -11.89 29.21 -1.87
N ALA A 320 -11.48 30.04 -2.82
CA ALA A 320 -12.26 30.31 -4.03
C ALA A 320 -12.48 29.03 -4.84
N LEU A 321 -11.41 28.27 -5.09
CA LEU A 321 -11.43 27.01 -5.83
C LEU A 321 -12.37 25.98 -5.19
N ILE A 322 -12.31 25.77 -3.87
CA ILE A 322 -13.22 24.83 -3.18
C ILE A 322 -14.66 25.34 -3.20
N SER A 323 -14.88 26.65 -3.06
CA SER A 323 -16.22 27.24 -3.11
C SER A 323 -16.87 27.12 -4.50
N GLN A 324 -16.10 27.28 -5.57
CA GLN A 324 -16.55 27.26 -6.96
C GLN A 324 -16.69 25.83 -7.50
N ASN A 325 -15.61 25.04 -7.47
CA ASN A 325 -15.57 23.71 -8.10
C ASN A 325 -16.20 22.60 -7.24
N TYR A 326 -16.31 22.82 -5.92
CA TYR A 326 -16.73 21.80 -4.94
C TYR A 326 -17.87 22.26 -4.02
N GLY A 327 -18.61 23.30 -4.41
CA GLY A 327 -19.66 23.93 -3.59
C GLY A 327 -20.68 22.96 -2.97
N THR A 328 -21.06 21.89 -3.69
CA THR A 328 -21.95 20.82 -3.20
C THR A 328 -21.35 20.01 -2.04
N PHE A 329 -20.02 19.82 -2.02
CA PHE A 329 -19.29 19.00 -1.04
C PHE A 329 -18.56 19.84 0.02
N LYS A 330 -18.68 21.17 -0.03
CA LYS A 330 -17.88 22.12 0.78
C LYS A 330 -18.02 21.90 2.30
N ASN A 331 -19.19 21.44 2.76
CA ASN A 331 -19.45 21.15 4.17
C ASN A 331 -18.81 19.83 4.64
N GLU A 332 -18.26 19.04 3.72
CA GLU A 332 -17.84 17.64 3.92
C GLU A 332 -16.34 17.44 3.69
N ILE A 333 -15.74 18.33 2.88
CA ILE A 333 -14.30 18.45 2.69
C ILE A 333 -13.67 19.11 3.93
N ARG A 334 -12.60 18.51 4.45
CA ARG A 334 -11.58 19.18 5.27
C ARG A 334 -10.27 19.10 4.49
N ALA A 335 -9.72 20.24 4.09
CA ALA A 335 -8.53 20.26 3.25
C ALA A 335 -7.48 21.25 3.76
N ALA A 336 -6.22 20.91 3.53
CA ALA A 336 -5.08 21.79 3.74
C ALA A 336 -4.11 21.64 2.56
N LEU A 337 -3.63 22.76 2.05
CA LEU A 337 -2.63 22.83 1.00
C LEU A 337 -1.48 23.71 1.52
N ILE A 338 -0.26 23.20 1.47
CA ILE A 338 0.93 23.87 2.02
C ILE A 338 2.02 23.85 0.95
N ASP A 339 2.44 25.01 0.48
CA ASP A 339 3.55 25.14 -0.46
C ASP A 339 4.89 25.16 0.30
N LEU A 340 5.79 24.27 -0.09
CA LEU A 340 7.14 24.10 0.49
C LEU A 340 8.24 24.35 -0.57
N THR A 341 7.87 24.92 -1.72
CA THR A 341 8.76 25.10 -2.87
C THR A 341 9.89 26.10 -2.57
N GLY A 342 11.13 25.67 -2.77
CA GLY A 342 12.32 26.51 -2.56
C GLY A 342 12.45 27.02 -1.12
N LYS A 343 12.48 28.35 -0.95
CA LYS A 343 12.61 29.00 0.37
C LYS A 343 11.42 28.70 1.30
N LYS A 344 10.23 28.40 0.73
CA LYS A 344 9.00 28.11 1.49
C LYS A 344 9.09 26.85 2.36
N LEU A 345 10.06 25.96 2.13
CA LEU A 345 10.26 24.74 2.93
C LEU A 345 10.25 24.99 4.44
N TYR A 346 10.79 26.13 4.90
CA TYR A 346 10.86 26.51 6.31
C TYR A 346 9.99 27.74 6.68
N ALA A 347 9.32 28.34 5.70
CA ALA A 347 8.38 29.45 5.87
C ALA A 347 7.21 29.26 4.87
N PRO A 348 6.29 28.32 5.14
CA PRO A 348 5.37 27.82 4.10
C PRO A 348 4.18 28.75 3.83
N ASP A 349 3.77 28.89 2.57
CA ASP A 349 2.43 29.42 2.25
C ASP A 349 1.41 28.34 2.65
N TYR A 350 0.53 28.64 3.60
CA TYR A 350 -0.56 27.75 4.02
C TYR A 350 -1.91 28.18 3.46
N ALA A 351 -2.75 27.20 3.13
CA ALA A 351 -4.14 27.36 2.74
C ALA A 351 -5.03 26.30 3.41
N GLY A 352 -6.22 26.69 3.91
CA GLY A 352 -7.07 25.79 4.69
C GLY A 352 -8.57 25.92 4.42
N TRP A 353 -9.22 24.80 4.12
CA TRP A 353 -10.68 24.69 4.06
C TRP A 353 -11.21 23.81 5.19
N ASN A 354 -11.90 24.41 6.16
CA ASN A 354 -12.34 23.74 7.40
C ASN A 354 -11.22 22.95 8.11
N SER A 355 -9.96 23.36 7.95
CA SER A 355 -8.79 22.48 8.17
C SER A 355 -8.55 22.10 9.64
N THR A 356 -9.07 22.89 10.57
CA THR A 356 -9.08 22.63 12.02
C THR A 356 -10.16 21.65 12.46
N VAL A 357 -11.23 21.46 11.68
CA VAL A 357 -12.40 20.70 12.12
C VAL A 357 -12.05 19.21 12.22
N ALA A 358 -12.18 18.68 13.43
CA ALA A 358 -11.91 17.30 13.78
C ALA A 358 -12.88 16.32 13.11
N VAL A 359 -12.36 15.22 12.59
CA VAL A 359 -13.14 14.15 11.93
C VAL A 359 -12.64 12.76 12.35
N TYR A 360 -13.46 11.72 12.14
CA TYR A 360 -13.02 10.34 12.33
C TYR A 360 -11.84 10.04 11.38
N GLY A 361 -10.68 9.70 11.94
CA GLY A 361 -9.44 9.62 11.17
C GLY A 361 -9.23 8.34 10.37
N ALA A 362 -10.09 7.32 10.51
CA ALA A 362 -9.89 6.01 9.90
C ALA A 362 -8.43 5.51 10.10
N SER A 363 -7.72 5.18 9.02
CA SER A 363 -6.30 4.77 9.07
C SER A 363 -5.27 5.90 9.02
N SER A 364 -5.67 7.17 8.87
CA SER A 364 -4.74 8.30 8.74
C SER A 364 -3.90 8.53 10.02
N PRO A 365 -4.47 8.47 11.25
CA PRO A 365 -3.70 8.59 12.49
C PRO A 365 -2.62 7.53 12.74
N LYS A 366 -2.55 6.46 11.92
CA LYS A 366 -1.46 5.47 12.03
C LYS A 366 -0.07 6.08 11.78
N VAL A 367 0.03 7.26 11.16
CA VAL A 367 1.29 8.01 11.07
C VAL A 367 1.90 8.33 12.45
N LEU A 368 1.06 8.54 13.48
CA LEU A 368 1.54 8.78 14.85
C LEU A 368 2.27 7.57 15.42
N ALA A 369 1.79 6.35 15.15
CA ALA A 369 2.43 5.13 15.63
C ALA A 369 3.79 4.89 14.93
N ILE A 370 3.87 5.19 13.63
CA ILE A 370 5.13 5.15 12.87
C ILE A 370 6.13 6.16 13.46
N TYR A 371 5.74 7.43 13.58
CA TYR A 371 6.60 8.49 14.10
C TYR A 371 7.05 8.23 15.54
N ALA A 372 6.13 7.86 16.44
CA ALA A 372 6.48 7.58 17.83
C ALA A 372 7.43 6.37 17.98
N ALA A 373 7.43 5.40 17.06
CA ALA A 373 8.42 4.31 17.07
C ALA A 373 9.84 4.81 16.72
N PHE A 374 9.97 5.73 15.77
CA PHE A 374 11.25 6.37 15.45
C PHE A 374 11.69 7.38 16.52
N GLN A 375 10.76 8.11 17.13
CA GLN A 375 11.07 8.96 18.29
C GLN A 375 11.52 8.13 19.50
N LEU A 376 10.96 6.94 19.69
CA LEU A 376 11.37 6.02 20.76
C LEU A 376 12.80 5.51 20.55
N LYS A 377 13.17 5.10 19.32
CA LYS A 377 14.57 4.82 18.96
C LYS A 377 15.46 6.02 19.30
N ARG A 378 15.09 7.22 18.83
CA ARG A 378 15.83 8.47 19.03
C ARG A 378 16.03 8.83 20.52
N ASP A 379 14.98 8.74 21.33
CA ASP A 379 15.02 9.02 22.77
C ASP A 379 15.95 8.02 23.49
N LEU A 380 16.02 6.77 23.03
CA LEU A 380 16.92 5.75 23.56
C LEU A 380 18.38 6.00 23.17
N ASP A 381 18.66 6.33 21.90
CA ASP A 381 20.01 6.72 21.46
C ASP A 381 20.50 7.97 22.22
N ARG A 382 19.67 9.02 22.34
CA ARG A 382 20.05 10.23 23.10
C ARG A 382 20.29 9.88 24.57
N LEU A 383 19.47 9.04 25.19
CA LEU A 383 19.67 8.59 26.58
C LEU A 383 20.97 7.80 26.76
N ALA A 384 21.34 6.95 25.79
CA ALA A 384 22.62 6.25 25.79
C ALA A 384 23.79 7.24 25.69
N ILE A 385 23.78 8.14 24.71
CA ILE A 385 24.84 9.13 24.44
C ILE A 385 25.02 10.05 25.65
N THR A 386 23.96 10.72 26.09
CA THR A 386 24.01 11.70 27.19
C THR A 386 24.34 11.06 28.55
N GLY A 387 23.90 9.83 28.79
CA GLY A 387 24.23 9.09 30.01
C GLY A 387 25.55 8.31 29.92
N LYS A 388 26.27 8.37 28.80
CA LYS A 388 27.46 7.54 28.47
C LYS A 388 27.24 6.04 28.75
N ILE A 389 26.05 5.54 28.40
CA ILE A 389 25.60 4.20 28.76
C ILE A 389 26.12 3.18 27.73
N THR A 390 27.13 2.41 28.11
CA THR A 390 27.77 1.39 27.26
C THR A 390 27.13 -0.01 27.35
N SER A 391 26.04 -0.18 28.13
CA SER A 391 25.33 -1.47 28.27
C SER A 391 23.79 -1.37 28.19
N ARG A 392 23.20 -2.30 27.43
CA ARG A 392 21.77 -2.44 27.15
C ARG A 392 20.93 -2.57 28.42
N ALA A 393 21.39 -3.40 29.36
CA ALA A 393 20.70 -3.61 30.64
C ALA A 393 20.60 -2.31 31.45
N THR A 394 21.65 -1.48 31.41
CA THR A 394 21.63 -0.15 32.04
C THR A 394 20.72 0.82 31.28
N LEU A 395 20.76 0.82 29.94
CA LEU A 395 19.92 1.69 29.11
C LEU A 395 18.42 1.43 29.34
N ILE A 396 18.01 0.15 29.27
CA ILE A 396 16.61 -0.26 29.50
C ILE A 396 16.17 0.09 30.93
N ARG A 397 17.02 -0.14 31.95
CA ARG A 397 16.73 0.24 33.34
C ARG A 397 16.52 1.74 33.49
N THR A 398 17.43 2.56 32.97
CA THR A 398 17.36 4.03 33.05
C THR A 398 16.17 4.58 32.26
N PHE A 399 15.83 3.99 31.11
CA PHE A 399 14.64 4.33 30.34
C PHE A 399 13.35 4.01 31.11
N ASN A 400 13.24 2.79 31.65
CA ASN A 400 12.07 2.36 32.41
C ASN A 400 11.88 3.19 33.70
N GLU A 401 12.97 3.57 34.37
CA GLU A 401 12.97 4.57 35.45
C GLU A 401 12.37 5.90 35.01
N ARG A 402 12.81 6.45 33.85
CA ARG A 402 12.37 7.72 33.29
C ARG A 402 10.86 7.69 32.95
N ILE A 403 10.42 6.62 32.29
CA ILE A 403 9.02 6.32 31.95
C ILE A 403 8.15 6.19 33.21
N ARG A 404 8.64 5.48 34.24
CA ARG A 404 7.97 5.33 35.54
C ARG A 404 7.86 6.65 36.31
N LYS A 405 8.93 7.45 36.35
CA LYS A 405 8.97 8.79 36.95
C LYS A 405 7.99 9.74 36.26
N ALA A 406 7.93 9.70 34.93
CA ALA A 406 6.94 10.40 34.12
C ALA A 406 5.52 9.82 34.20
N ARG A 407 5.32 8.64 34.83
CA ARG A 407 4.04 7.92 34.95
C ARG A 407 3.35 7.64 33.59
N ILE A 408 4.15 7.40 32.55
CA ILE A 408 3.65 7.00 31.23
C ILE A 408 3.06 5.59 31.31
N SER A 409 1.82 5.42 30.82
CA SER A 409 1.11 4.14 30.86
C SER A 409 0.25 3.90 29.60
N PRO A 410 0.22 2.69 29.02
CA PRO A 410 1.21 1.63 29.24
C PRO A 410 2.62 2.12 28.83
N PRO A 411 3.68 1.62 29.48
CA PRO A 411 5.06 1.94 29.10
C PRO A 411 5.41 1.35 27.73
N PRO A 412 6.40 1.91 27.02
CA PRO A 412 6.94 1.29 25.81
C PRO A 412 7.63 -0.05 26.12
N ASP A 413 7.50 -1.01 25.22
CA ASP A 413 8.03 -2.38 25.35
C ASP A 413 9.42 -2.49 24.71
N VAL A 414 10.42 -1.92 25.39
CA VAL A 414 11.81 -1.79 24.90
C VAL A 414 12.59 -3.10 25.09
N ASN A 415 12.16 -4.15 24.40
CA ASN A 415 12.78 -5.48 24.42
C ASN A 415 13.36 -5.89 23.06
N GLU A 416 14.11 -7.00 23.03
CA GLU A 416 14.83 -7.52 21.84
C GLU A 416 13.95 -7.82 20.62
N THR A 417 12.67 -8.16 20.83
CA THR A 417 11.72 -8.41 19.74
C THR A 417 11.29 -7.12 19.04
N ASN A 418 11.44 -5.96 19.70
CA ASN A 418 11.06 -4.64 19.21
C ASN A 418 12.28 -3.79 18.79
N PHE A 419 13.40 -3.92 19.50
CA PHE A 419 14.62 -3.14 19.29
C PHE A 419 15.88 -4.02 19.37
N THR A 420 16.85 -3.77 18.51
CA THR A 420 18.20 -4.35 18.57
C THR A 420 19.20 -3.34 19.12
N PHE A 421 20.23 -3.84 19.79
CA PHE A 421 21.20 -3.04 20.54
C PHE A 421 22.61 -3.46 20.14
N ALA A 422 23.47 -2.49 19.81
CA ALA A 422 24.89 -2.73 19.55
C ALA A 422 25.71 -2.30 20.78
N GLU A 423 26.37 -3.27 21.42
CA GLU A 423 27.22 -3.08 22.60
C GLU A 423 28.67 -3.41 22.20
N ASN A 424 29.60 -2.46 22.37
CA ASN A 424 31.04 -2.69 22.16
C ASN A 424 31.89 -2.41 23.42
N GLY A 425 31.24 -2.08 24.54
CA GLY A 425 31.87 -1.82 25.84
C GLY A 425 32.46 -0.42 26.04
N THR A 426 32.88 0.26 24.96
CA THR A 426 33.52 1.59 25.01
C THR A 426 32.60 2.74 24.63
N ASP A 427 31.78 2.56 23.60
CA ASP A 427 30.87 3.58 23.08
C ASP A 427 29.46 3.46 23.70
N PRO A 428 28.67 4.54 23.70
CA PRO A 428 27.24 4.47 24.01
C PRO A 428 26.50 3.45 23.13
N VAL A 429 25.60 2.67 23.74
CA VAL A 429 24.82 1.65 23.01
C VAL A 429 23.97 2.30 21.91
N SER A 430 24.18 1.86 20.67
CA SER A 430 23.33 2.25 19.54
C SER A 430 22.08 1.38 19.49
N VAL A 431 20.91 2.02 19.29
CA VAL A 431 19.61 1.35 19.25
C VAL A 431 19.02 1.40 17.85
N ASN A 432 18.53 0.26 17.38
CA ASN A 432 17.86 0.10 16.10
C ASN A 432 16.49 -0.55 16.28
N ILE A 433 15.56 -0.28 15.37
CA ILE A 433 14.25 -0.95 15.34
C ILE A 433 14.47 -2.37 14.80
N SER A 434 13.92 -3.40 15.46
CA SER A 434 14.08 -4.78 15.02
C SER A 434 13.43 -5.04 13.66
N ASP A 435 13.89 -6.05 12.91
CA ASP A 435 13.24 -6.45 11.65
C ASP A 435 11.76 -6.84 11.84
N GLY A 436 11.41 -7.42 13.00
CA GLY A 436 10.03 -7.75 13.34
C GLY A 436 9.14 -6.51 13.48
N LEU A 437 9.59 -5.52 14.24
CA LEU A 437 8.84 -4.28 14.42
C LEU A 437 8.85 -3.43 13.14
N MET A 438 9.96 -3.40 12.41
CA MET A 438 10.09 -2.76 11.10
C MET A 438 9.16 -3.41 10.05
N ALA A 439 8.95 -4.73 10.10
CA ALA A 439 7.95 -5.41 9.27
C ALA A 439 6.52 -4.97 9.64
N HIS A 440 6.20 -4.77 10.92
CA HIS A 440 4.92 -4.18 11.32
C HIS A 440 4.76 -2.73 10.83
N ILE A 441 5.79 -1.89 10.99
CA ILE A 441 5.81 -0.51 10.50
C ILE A 441 5.53 -0.44 9.00
N LYS A 442 6.23 -1.25 8.18
CA LYS A 442 6.00 -1.32 6.72
C LYS A 442 4.57 -1.81 6.38
N ASN A 443 4.05 -2.79 7.12
CA ASN A 443 2.71 -3.34 6.88
C ASN A 443 1.54 -2.41 7.25
N ILE A 444 1.78 -1.30 7.97
CA ILE A 444 0.76 -0.26 8.25
C ILE A 444 0.39 0.54 7.01
N HIS A 445 1.33 0.71 6.07
CA HIS A 445 1.12 1.43 4.82
C HIS A 445 0.77 0.50 3.64
N HIS A 446 0.87 -0.83 3.80
CA HIS A 446 0.39 -1.83 2.82
C HIS A 446 -1.07 -1.55 2.39
N PRO A 447 -1.50 -1.88 1.16
CA PRO A 447 -2.87 -1.65 0.69
C PRO A 447 -3.99 -2.23 1.57
N ASP A 448 -3.72 -3.28 2.35
CA ASP A 448 -4.64 -3.83 3.37
C ASP A 448 -4.84 -2.90 4.60
N LEU A 449 -4.04 -1.84 4.71
CA LEU A 449 -3.99 -0.88 5.83
C LEU A 449 -3.88 -1.57 7.20
N SER A 450 -3.07 -2.62 7.29
CA SER A 450 -3.16 -3.68 8.31
C SER A 450 -3.39 -3.19 9.74
N ASN A 451 -4.63 -3.36 10.24
CA ASN A 451 -5.00 -3.08 11.63
C ASN A 451 -4.20 -3.94 12.61
N SER A 452 -3.84 -5.17 12.24
CA SER A 452 -2.99 -6.04 13.07
C SER A 452 -1.57 -5.49 13.19
N ALA A 453 -0.97 -5.00 12.10
CA ALA A 453 0.34 -4.37 12.15
C ALA A 453 0.31 -3.06 12.96
N ALA A 454 -0.76 -2.27 12.81
CA ALA A 454 -1.00 -1.08 13.64
C ALA A 454 -1.09 -1.43 15.14
N ARG A 455 -1.84 -2.48 15.50
CA ARG A 455 -1.92 -2.99 16.88
C ARG A 455 -0.55 -3.33 17.45
N HIS A 456 0.23 -4.13 16.73
CA HIS A 456 1.52 -4.61 17.23
C HIS A 456 2.49 -3.44 17.43
N LEU A 457 2.53 -2.46 16.52
CA LEU A 457 3.30 -1.24 16.71
C LEU A 457 2.80 -0.38 17.88
N ILE A 458 1.49 -0.16 17.98
CA ILE A 458 0.87 0.63 19.06
C ILE A 458 1.10 -0.03 20.43
N LYS A 459 1.09 -1.36 20.51
CA LYS A 459 1.44 -2.10 21.74
C LYS A 459 2.92 -1.98 22.08
N ALA A 460 3.81 -2.08 21.09
CA ALA A 460 5.27 -1.97 21.30
C ALA A 460 5.68 -0.57 21.76
N VAL A 461 5.07 0.49 21.22
CA VAL A 461 5.39 1.88 21.56
C VAL A 461 4.62 2.37 22.80
N GLY A 462 3.39 1.88 23.02
CA GLY A 462 2.55 2.23 24.18
C GLY A 462 1.78 3.55 24.03
N PHE A 463 0.48 3.55 24.32
CA PHE A 463 -0.39 4.72 24.12
C PHE A 463 0.09 5.98 24.84
N GLY A 464 0.51 5.87 26.10
CA GLY A 464 0.96 7.03 26.87
C GLY A 464 2.16 7.73 26.22
N TYR A 465 3.10 6.97 25.65
CA TYR A 465 4.24 7.51 24.93
C TYR A 465 3.82 8.11 23.58
N ILE A 466 2.97 7.42 22.81
CA ILE A 466 2.41 7.97 21.55
C ILE A 466 1.70 9.31 21.82
N GLY A 467 0.90 9.40 22.89
CA GLY A 467 0.23 10.64 23.31
C GLY A 467 1.22 11.74 23.70
N SER A 468 2.25 11.41 24.48
CA SER A 468 3.33 12.31 24.88
C SER A 468 4.08 12.90 23.67
N VAL A 469 4.41 12.09 22.66
CA VAL A 469 5.02 12.53 21.40
C VAL A 469 4.06 13.41 20.59
N THR A 470 2.80 12.96 20.45
CA THR A 470 1.78 13.69 19.67
C THR A 470 1.51 15.09 20.23
N ALA A 471 1.49 15.22 21.56
CA ALA A 471 1.30 16.47 22.26
C ALA A 471 2.51 17.42 22.10
N GLN A 472 3.71 16.96 22.44
CA GLN A 472 4.94 17.78 22.35
C GLN A 472 5.30 18.14 20.91
N ALA A 473 4.91 17.33 19.91
CA ALA A 473 5.10 17.64 18.50
C ALA A 473 4.05 18.61 17.90
N GLY A 474 3.11 19.14 18.70
CA GLY A 474 2.04 20.01 18.20
C GLY A 474 1.04 19.34 17.24
N LEU A 475 1.07 18.00 17.14
CA LEU A 475 0.18 17.21 16.26
C LEU A 475 -1.23 17.03 16.85
N TRP A 476 -1.40 17.36 18.14
CA TRP A 476 -2.69 17.56 18.78
C TRP A 476 -2.65 18.88 19.56
N HIS A 477 -3.72 19.68 19.49
CA HIS A 477 -3.91 20.87 20.31
C HIS A 477 -5.26 20.85 21.05
N ARG A 478 -5.37 21.52 22.20
CA ARG A 478 -6.58 21.54 23.05
C ARG A 478 -7.78 22.13 22.34
N ASN A 479 -7.55 23.25 21.65
CA ASN A 479 -8.59 24.04 20.99
C ASN A 479 -8.84 23.50 19.58
N ARG A 480 -7.79 23.47 18.75
CA ARG A 480 -7.85 23.04 17.34
C ARG A 480 -7.96 21.51 17.16
N LYS A 481 -7.89 20.71 18.22
CA LYS A 481 -7.83 19.23 18.19
C LYS A 481 -6.67 18.77 17.30
N GLY A 482 -6.80 17.67 16.55
CA GLY A 482 -5.72 17.18 15.69
C GLY A 482 -5.68 15.67 15.60
N LEU A 483 -4.48 15.11 15.43
CA LEU A 483 -4.26 13.67 15.34
C LEU A 483 -4.42 13.00 16.72
N TRP A 484 -5.18 11.90 16.78
CA TRP A 484 -5.33 11.10 18.00
C TRP A 484 -5.50 9.60 17.70
N LEU A 485 -4.76 8.77 18.45
CA LEU A 485 -4.88 7.32 18.48
C LEU A 485 -5.53 6.87 19.80
N GLY A 486 -6.85 6.67 19.76
CA GLY A 486 -7.66 6.24 20.91
C GLY A 486 -7.63 4.73 21.18
N SER A 487 -7.36 3.88 20.19
CA SER A 487 -7.33 2.41 20.35
C SER A 487 -6.33 1.71 19.40
N SER A 488 -6.18 0.39 19.57
CA SER A 488 -5.24 -0.47 18.86
C SER A 488 -5.71 -0.95 17.48
N TYR A 489 -6.79 -0.40 16.91
CA TYR A 489 -7.41 -0.80 15.63
C TYR A 489 -8.02 -2.21 15.54
N ASP A 490 -7.86 -3.08 16.55
CA ASP A 490 -8.48 -4.41 16.61
C ASP A 490 -9.60 -4.54 17.67
N GLY A 491 -9.93 -3.44 18.38
CA GLY A 491 -10.86 -3.47 19.51
C GLY A 491 -10.22 -3.91 20.84
N GLY A 492 -8.89 -4.09 20.86
CA GLY A 492 -8.12 -4.33 22.08
C GLY A 492 -7.91 -3.06 22.91
N ALA A 493 -6.72 -2.97 23.53
CA ALA A 493 -6.39 -1.86 24.43
C ALA A 493 -6.53 -0.47 23.78
N GLY A 494 -6.92 0.50 24.59
CA GLY A 494 -7.09 1.90 24.19
C GLY A 494 -7.24 2.81 25.40
N TRP A 495 -7.43 4.09 25.13
CA TRP A 495 -7.77 5.08 26.15
C TRP A 495 -9.21 4.89 26.63
N SER A 496 -9.45 5.08 27.93
CA SER A 496 -10.78 5.00 28.53
C SER A 496 -11.74 6.09 28.04
N SER A 497 -11.23 7.17 27.44
CA SER A 497 -12.01 8.21 26.78
C SER A 497 -11.24 8.81 25.59
N SER A 498 -11.96 9.38 24.63
CA SER A 498 -11.38 10.15 23.53
C SER A 498 -11.51 11.66 23.82
N PRO A 499 -10.42 12.45 23.75
CA PRO A 499 -10.41 13.89 24.06
C PRO A 499 -11.09 14.78 23.00
N VAL A 500 -11.78 14.13 22.06
CA VAL A 500 -12.45 14.76 20.91
C VAL A 500 -13.94 14.37 20.84
N GLY A 501 -14.41 13.45 21.70
CA GLY A 501 -15.78 12.94 21.68
C GLY A 501 -16.05 11.98 20.50
N GLY A 502 -16.83 10.92 20.74
CA GLY A 502 -17.35 9.97 19.73
C GLY A 502 -16.34 9.11 18.93
N PHE A 503 -15.13 9.58 18.70
CA PHE A 503 -14.19 9.01 17.74
C PHE A 503 -12.97 8.37 18.40
N GLY A 504 -12.83 7.04 18.28
CA GLY A 504 -11.66 6.28 18.74
C GLY A 504 -10.37 6.54 17.93
N HIS A 505 -10.47 7.17 16.75
CA HIS A 505 -9.32 7.71 16.02
C HIS A 505 -9.75 9.05 15.42
N ASN A 506 -8.94 10.10 15.58
CA ASN A 506 -9.27 11.45 15.11
C ASN A 506 -8.13 12.06 14.29
N CYS A 507 -8.48 12.89 13.33
CA CYS A 507 -7.57 13.82 12.67
C CYS A 507 -8.32 15.08 12.26
N ASN A 508 -7.57 16.12 11.92
CA ASN A 508 -8.03 17.23 11.08
C ASN A 508 -6.99 17.44 9.97
N ALA A 509 -7.32 18.26 8.96
CA ALA A 509 -6.41 18.45 7.83
C ALA A 509 -5.15 19.23 8.21
N LEU A 510 -5.26 20.13 9.19
CA LEU A 510 -4.16 20.94 9.71
C LEU A 510 -3.06 20.09 10.37
N ALA A 511 -3.40 19.17 11.28
CA ALA A 511 -2.42 18.33 11.98
C ALA A 511 -1.71 17.33 11.06
N LEU A 512 -2.42 16.80 10.04
CA LEU A 512 -1.80 16.02 8.96
C LEU A 512 -0.88 16.88 8.09
N GLY A 513 -1.29 18.13 7.80
CA GLY A 513 -0.44 19.12 7.11
C GLY A 513 0.85 19.40 7.87
N THR A 514 0.76 19.64 9.19
CA THR A 514 1.91 19.79 10.10
C THR A 514 2.79 18.55 10.08
N PHE A 515 2.23 17.35 10.18
CA PHE A 515 2.99 16.09 10.15
C PHE A 515 3.85 15.96 8.87
N PHE A 516 3.24 16.12 7.69
CA PHE A 516 3.96 16.00 6.42
C PHE A 516 4.93 17.18 6.16
N THR A 517 4.63 18.36 6.69
CA THR A 517 5.56 19.52 6.65
C THR A 517 6.81 19.26 7.50
N LEU A 518 6.64 18.76 8.73
CA LEU A 518 7.77 18.38 9.59
C LEU A 518 8.56 17.20 9.04
N LEU A 519 7.92 16.29 8.29
CA LEU A 519 8.60 15.22 7.54
C LEU A 519 9.41 15.78 6.36
N ALA A 520 8.89 16.77 5.63
CA ALA A 520 9.59 17.45 4.54
C ALA A 520 10.84 18.19 5.06
N GLN A 521 10.66 19.01 6.11
CA GLN A 521 11.73 19.71 6.84
C GLN A 521 12.71 18.75 7.55
N GLY A 522 12.36 17.46 7.71
CA GLY A 522 13.14 16.48 8.46
C GLY A 522 13.32 16.88 9.92
N ARG A 523 12.27 17.45 10.54
CA ARG A 523 12.22 17.90 11.94
C ARG A 523 11.55 16.92 12.89
N LEU A 524 10.86 15.89 12.37
CA LEU A 524 10.27 14.82 13.21
C LEU A 524 11.35 14.04 13.98
N VAL A 525 12.35 13.52 13.27
CA VAL A 525 13.46 12.68 13.79
C VAL A 525 14.71 12.88 12.92
N GLU A 526 15.85 12.30 13.31
CA GLU A 526 17.10 12.38 12.52
C GLU A 526 16.92 11.97 11.05
N GLU A 527 17.77 12.50 10.16
CA GLU A 527 17.59 12.33 8.72
C GLU A 527 17.53 10.87 8.23
N PRO A 528 18.31 9.90 8.78
CA PRO A 528 18.15 8.49 8.43
C PRO A 528 16.76 7.95 8.78
N SER A 529 16.24 8.27 9.97
CA SER A 529 14.90 7.86 10.41
C SER A 529 13.80 8.59 9.64
N SER A 530 13.96 9.88 9.34
CA SER A 530 13.05 10.65 8.48
C SER A 530 13.02 10.11 7.05
N THR A 531 14.16 9.65 6.52
CA THR A 531 14.27 8.97 5.21
C THR A 531 13.58 7.60 5.23
N GLN A 532 13.69 6.84 6.32
CA GLN A 532 12.94 5.60 6.49
C GLN A 532 11.43 5.86 6.55
N ILE A 533 10.96 6.88 7.31
CA ILE A 533 9.54 7.26 7.33
C ILE A 533 9.03 7.64 5.93
N LYS A 534 9.79 8.45 5.16
CA LYS A 534 9.47 8.75 3.75
C LYS A 534 9.35 7.46 2.92
N SER A 535 10.31 6.53 3.04
CA SER A 535 10.30 5.24 2.34
C SER A 535 9.10 4.35 2.71
N ILE A 536 8.71 4.31 4.00
CA ILE A 536 7.55 3.56 4.51
C ILE A 536 6.23 4.12 3.97
N LEU A 537 6.14 5.43 3.79
CA LEU A 537 4.94 6.13 3.31
C LEU A 537 4.88 6.26 1.77
N ARG A 538 5.84 5.71 1.02
CA ARG A 538 5.93 5.91 -0.43
C ARG A 538 4.81 5.17 -1.18
N GLY A 539 4.10 5.90 -2.03
CA GLY A 539 3.07 5.38 -2.94
C GLY A 539 1.70 5.12 -2.29
N GLY A 540 0.86 4.34 -2.97
CA GLY A 540 -0.42 3.87 -2.46
C GLY A 540 -1.49 4.96 -2.28
N SER A 541 -1.31 6.09 -2.96
CA SER A 541 -2.10 7.31 -2.76
C SER A 541 -3.13 7.55 -3.87
N TRP A 542 -4.29 8.09 -3.50
CA TRP A 542 -5.27 8.59 -4.47
C TRP A 542 -4.80 9.91 -5.12
N ILE A 543 -4.05 10.73 -4.38
CA ILE A 543 -3.36 11.93 -4.90
C ILE A 543 -2.35 11.50 -5.98
N GLU A 544 -1.44 10.56 -5.67
CA GLU A 544 -0.47 9.99 -6.63
C GLU A 544 -1.15 9.43 -7.89
N ILE A 545 -2.24 8.67 -7.71
CA ILE A 545 -2.99 8.13 -8.84
C ILE A 545 -3.54 9.26 -9.69
N ALA A 546 -4.20 10.26 -9.10
CA ALA A 546 -4.83 11.35 -9.85
C ALA A 546 -3.83 12.20 -10.65
N LEU A 547 -2.76 12.69 -10.02
CA LEU A 547 -1.78 13.57 -10.66
C LEU A 547 -1.13 12.89 -11.88
N LEU A 548 -0.64 11.66 -11.70
CA LEU A 548 0.02 10.93 -12.78
C LEU A 548 -0.96 10.45 -13.87
N ASN A 549 -2.28 10.42 -13.61
CA ASN A 549 -3.30 10.13 -14.63
C ASN A 549 -3.63 11.39 -15.46
N GLU A 550 -3.65 12.56 -14.82
CA GLU A 550 -3.72 13.87 -15.47
C GLU A 550 -2.50 14.09 -16.38
N TYR A 551 -1.27 13.93 -15.86
CA TYR A 551 -0.06 14.10 -16.66
C TYR A 551 0.03 13.10 -17.82
N GLN A 552 -0.42 11.84 -17.65
CA GLN A 552 -0.55 10.91 -18.78
C GLN A 552 -1.60 11.35 -19.82
N THR A 553 -2.60 12.13 -19.44
CA THR A 553 -3.59 12.71 -20.36
C THR A 553 -3.00 13.92 -21.10
N GLN A 554 -2.26 14.77 -20.41
CA GLN A 554 -1.51 15.87 -21.03
C GLN A 554 -0.48 15.36 -22.06
N VAL A 555 0.25 14.26 -21.77
CA VAL A 555 1.13 13.60 -22.75
C VAL A 555 0.35 13.07 -23.96
N ARG A 556 -0.76 12.34 -23.74
CA ARG A 556 -1.60 11.83 -24.84
C ARG A 556 -2.17 12.93 -25.73
N ASN A 557 -2.43 14.11 -25.16
CA ASN A 557 -2.97 15.28 -25.85
C ASN A 557 -1.87 16.18 -26.45
N GLY A 558 -0.58 15.82 -26.34
CA GLY A 558 0.55 16.60 -26.83
C GLY A 558 0.83 17.90 -26.05
N SER A 559 0.18 18.10 -24.90
CA SER A 559 0.34 19.31 -24.07
C SER A 559 1.69 19.36 -23.34
N ILE A 560 2.28 18.20 -23.07
CA ILE A 560 3.65 18.04 -22.54
C ILE A 560 4.33 16.83 -23.21
N SER A 561 5.66 16.81 -23.25
CA SER A 561 6.44 15.75 -23.93
C SER A 561 6.56 14.45 -23.11
N SER A 562 6.50 14.53 -21.78
CA SER A 562 6.64 13.38 -20.88
C SER A 562 5.91 13.60 -19.56
N VAL A 563 5.61 12.50 -18.85
CA VAL A 563 5.11 12.57 -17.48
C VAL A 563 6.28 12.99 -16.58
N PRO A 564 6.14 14.05 -15.75
CA PRO A 564 7.21 14.48 -14.85
C PRO A 564 7.50 13.42 -13.78
N ASP A 565 8.72 13.40 -13.25
CA ASP A 565 9.03 12.61 -12.06
C ASP A 565 8.28 13.17 -10.85
N ILE A 566 7.49 12.30 -10.21
CA ILE A 566 6.63 12.63 -9.07
C ILE A 566 6.89 11.61 -7.97
N GLU A 567 7.37 12.11 -6.82
CA GLU A 567 7.49 11.33 -5.60
C GLU A 567 6.35 11.69 -4.65
N VAL A 568 5.55 10.70 -4.25
CA VAL A 568 4.46 10.87 -3.28
C VAL A 568 4.71 10.01 -2.04
N PHE A 569 4.71 10.67 -0.89
CA PHE A 569 4.77 10.03 0.43
C PHE A 569 3.46 10.33 1.15
N SER A 570 2.62 9.33 1.41
CA SER A 570 1.23 9.52 1.82
C SER A 570 0.80 8.72 3.05
N LYS A 571 -0.39 9.06 3.57
CA LYS A 571 -1.22 8.12 4.32
C LYS A 571 -2.67 8.25 3.91
N VAL A 572 -3.17 7.24 3.18
CA VAL A 572 -4.61 7.06 3.00
C VAL A 572 -5.30 6.56 4.28
N GLY A 573 -6.49 7.08 4.52
CA GLY A 573 -7.47 6.64 5.51
C GLY A 573 -8.77 6.21 4.82
N LEU A 574 -9.24 5.01 5.14
CA LEU A 574 -10.46 4.43 4.59
C LEU A 574 -11.32 3.84 5.71
N LEU A 575 -12.60 4.22 5.79
CA LEU A 575 -13.63 3.49 6.50
C LEU A 575 -14.61 2.92 5.49
N THR A 576 -14.97 1.64 5.64
CA THR A 576 -16.05 1.02 4.85
C THR A 576 -17.19 0.55 5.73
N GLN A 577 -18.41 0.95 5.38
CA GLN A 577 -19.64 0.43 5.98
C GLN A 577 -20.18 -0.70 5.09
N CYS A 578 -20.73 -1.74 5.71
CA CYS A 578 -21.45 -2.78 4.98
C CYS A 578 -22.85 -2.29 4.60
N THR A 579 -23.21 -2.37 3.31
CA THR A 579 -24.53 -1.95 2.82
C THR A 579 -25.46 -3.12 2.48
N ALA A 580 -24.92 -4.31 2.21
CA ALA A 580 -25.71 -5.53 2.11
C ALA A 580 -25.03 -6.67 2.86
N TRP A 581 -25.81 -7.36 3.70
CA TRP A 581 -25.41 -8.58 4.39
C TRP A 581 -25.96 -9.81 3.65
N GLU A 582 -25.23 -10.91 3.72
CA GLU A 582 -25.62 -12.21 3.20
C GLU A 582 -25.41 -13.26 4.30
N GLU A 583 -26.41 -14.09 4.57
CA GLU A 583 -26.34 -15.15 5.57
C GLU A 583 -26.07 -16.48 4.88
N LYS A 584 -24.89 -17.05 5.09
CA LYS A 584 -24.48 -18.33 4.48
C LYS A 584 -23.89 -19.25 5.54
N GLY A 585 -24.63 -20.31 5.89
CA GLY A 585 -24.25 -21.27 6.94
C GLY A 585 -24.25 -20.63 8.35
N GLY A 586 -25.32 -19.93 8.72
CA GLY A 586 -25.46 -19.28 10.04
C GLY A 586 -24.52 -18.09 10.30
N LYS A 587 -23.70 -17.68 9.31
CA LYS A 587 -22.74 -16.58 9.44
C LYS A 587 -23.10 -15.44 8.50
N ARG A 588 -23.31 -14.25 9.06
CA ARG A 588 -23.41 -12.99 8.32
C ARG A 588 -22.07 -12.64 7.68
N LYS A 589 -22.04 -12.59 6.35
CA LYS A 589 -20.94 -12.04 5.55
C LYS A 589 -21.38 -10.70 4.97
N CYS A 590 -20.44 -9.77 4.85
CA CYS A 590 -20.70 -8.52 4.15
C CYS A 590 -20.54 -8.73 2.65
N LYS A 591 -21.62 -8.53 1.89
CA LYS A 591 -21.68 -8.72 0.43
C LYS A 591 -21.13 -7.49 -0.31
N SER A 592 -21.65 -6.32 0.02
CA SER A 592 -21.22 -5.03 -0.53
C SER A 592 -20.80 -4.04 0.56
N ARG A 593 -19.79 -3.23 0.24
CA ARG A 593 -19.23 -2.19 1.10
C ARG A 593 -19.20 -0.87 0.37
N ILE A 594 -19.61 0.21 1.04
CA ILE A 594 -19.34 1.59 0.58
C ILE A 594 -18.23 2.19 1.41
N ALA A 595 -17.42 3.07 0.83
CA ALA A 595 -16.59 3.97 1.61
C ALA A 595 -17.48 5.06 2.24
N THR A 596 -17.36 5.26 3.55
CA THR A 596 -18.07 6.32 4.31
C THR A 596 -17.14 7.41 4.82
N VAL A 597 -15.82 7.13 4.78
CA VAL A 597 -14.75 8.09 4.99
C VAL A 597 -13.65 7.73 3.99
N ARG A 598 -13.24 8.70 3.16
CA ARG A 598 -12.01 8.62 2.36
C ARG A 598 -11.14 9.80 2.72
N GLN A 599 -9.87 9.53 2.96
CA GLN A 599 -8.89 10.52 3.38
C GLN A 599 -7.59 10.23 2.66
N ASP A 600 -6.97 11.26 2.10
CA ASP A 600 -5.57 11.19 1.70
C ASP A 600 -4.81 12.38 2.28
N SER A 601 -3.54 12.16 2.55
CA SER A 601 -2.64 13.14 3.14
C SER A 601 -1.25 12.82 2.63
N ALA A 602 -0.64 13.72 1.88
CA ALA A 602 0.59 13.44 1.16
C ALA A 602 1.54 14.63 1.10
N LEU A 603 2.83 14.33 1.22
CA LEU A 603 3.93 15.16 0.72
C LEU A 603 4.18 14.76 -0.74
N VAL A 604 4.05 15.73 -1.64
CA VAL A 604 4.22 15.59 -3.08
C VAL A 604 5.44 16.40 -3.53
N LYS A 605 6.34 15.77 -4.28
CA LYS A 605 7.49 16.39 -4.92
C LYS A 605 7.40 16.16 -6.42
N ARG A 606 7.48 17.23 -7.22
CA ARG A 606 7.38 17.20 -8.70
C ARG A 606 8.46 18.10 -9.30
N GLY A 607 9.57 17.51 -9.73
CA GLY A 607 10.74 18.29 -10.16
C GLY A 607 11.27 19.21 -9.05
N LYS A 608 11.13 20.53 -9.22
CA LYS A 608 11.46 21.57 -8.21
C LYS A 608 10.32 21.88 -7.23
N VAL A 609 9.06 21.59 -7.62
CA VAL A 609 7.87 21.87 -6.82
C VAL A 609 7.78 20.87 -5.66
N LEU A 610 7.46 21.39 -4.48
CA LEU A 610 7.28 20.60 -3.26
C LEU A 610 6.08 21.14 -2.48
N PHE A 611 5.09 20.32 -2.20
CA PHE A 611 3.90 20.72 -1.44
C PHE A 611 3.34 19.58 -0.59
N VAL A 612 2.53 19.93 0.40
CA VAL A 612 1.70 18.99 1.14
C VAL A 612 0.23 19.25 0.80
N LEU A 613 -0.48 18.18 0.43
CA LEU A 613 -1.93 18.20 0.25
C LEU A 613 -2.58 17.21 1.21
N VAL A 614 -3.59 17.67 1.93
CA VAL A 614 -4.48 16.84 2.74
C VAL A 614 -5.91 17.06 2.27
N VAL A 615 -6.63 15.98 1.99
CA VAL A 615 -8.06 15.99 1.66
C VAL A 615 -8.76 14.90 2.45
N LEU A 616 -9.57 15.30 3.43
CA LEU A 616 -10.42 14.43 4.22
C LEU A 616 -11.87 14.62 3.79
N THR A 617 -12.58 13.54 3.45
CA THR A 617 -14.02 13.56 3.16
C THR A 617 -14.78 12.61 4.09
N GLN A 618 -16.01 13.01 4.42
CA GLN A 618 -16.96 12.18 5.16
C GLN A 618 -18.26 11.99 4.36
N GLY A 619 -18.96 10.89 4.62
CA GLY A 619 -20.18 10.49 3.93
C GLY A 619 -19.94 9.74 2.61
N GLY A 620 -21.03 9.53 1.85
CA GLY A 620 -21.19 8.36 0.97
C GLY A 620 -20.36 8.26 -0.33
N ALA A 621 -20.55 7.15 -1.03
CA ALA A 621 -19.74 6.72 -2.18
C ALA A 621 -19.75 7.67 -3.39
N SER A 622 -20.70 8.61 -3.47
CA SER A 622 -20.77 9.63 -4.53
C SER A 622 -19.55 10.56 -4.56
N ARG A 623 -18.83 10.72 -3.43
CA ARG A 623 -17.63 11.59 -3.32
C ARG A 623 -16.34 10.93 -3.82
N SER A 624 -16.45 9.81 -4.53
CA SER A 624 -15.33 8.95 -4.93
C SER A 624 -14.32 9.55 -5.93
N ASN A 625 -14.53 10.79 -6.39
CA ASN A 625 -13.58 11.54 -7.22
C ASN A 625 -13.16 12.90 -6.60
N VAL A 626 -13.58 13.21 -5.36
CA VAL A 626 -13.32 14.54 -4.75
C VAL A 626 -11.85 14.72 -4.40
N ILE A 627 -11.20 13.70 -3.85
CA ILE A 627 -9.75 13.71 -3.56
C ILE A 627 -8.99 13.84 -4.88
N GLU A 628 -9.35 13.03 -5.87
CA GLU A 628 -8.69 12.93 -7.16
C GLU A 628 -8.74 14.25 -7.95
N ARG A 629 -9.92 14.89 -8.02
CA ARG A 629 -10.06 16.21 -8.68
C ARG A 629 -9.35 17.31 -7.91
N LEU A 630 -9.53 17.37 -6.58
CA LEU A 630 -8.90 18.40 -5.75
C LEU A 630 -7.37 18.27 -5.72
N SER A 631 -6.83 17.08 -6.00
CA SER A 631 -5.39 16.87 -6.21
C SER A 631 -4.89 17.61 -7.46
N ILE A 632 -5.56 17.40 -8.60
CA ILE A 632 -5.20 18.01 -9.89
C ILE A 632 -5.35 19.54 -9.81
N ASP A 633 -6.45 20.00 -9.23
CA ASP A 633 -6.72 21.42 -9.03
C ASP A 633 -5.71 22.09 -8.07
N ALA A 634 -5.26 21.39 -7.02
CA ALA A 634 -4.25 21.89 -6.09
C ALA A 634 -2.83 21.92 -6.69
N ASP A 635 -2.44 20.90 -7.47
CA ASP A 635 -1.12 20.86 -8.13
C ASP A 635 -0.98 21.99 -9.17
N ARG A 636 -2.04 22.25 -9.94
CA ARG A 636 -2.14 23.43 -10.83
C ARG A 636 -2.03 24.75 -10.04
N LEU A 637 -2.74 24.87 -8.91
CA LEU A 637 -2.69 26.07 -8.08
C LEU A 637 -1.28 26.34 -7.50
N ILE A 638 -0.51 25.28 -7.19
CA ILE A 638 0.89 25.38 -6.77
C ILE A 638 1.81 25.74 -7.95
N GLU A 639 1.58 25.16 -9.13
CA GLU A 639 2.31 25.46 -10.37
C GLU A 639 2.18 26.94 -10.77
N GLU A 640 0.95 27.48 -10.77
CA GLU A 640 0.68 28.90 -11.03
C GLU A 640 1.32 29.86 -10.01
N LYS A 641 1.63 29.39 -8.79
CA LYS A 641 2.34 30.15 -7.73
C LYS A 641 3.87 29.99 -7.79
N ASN A 642 4.39 29.09 -8.64
CA ASN A 642 5.82 28.76 -8.78
C ASN A 642 6.17 28.39 -10.25
N PRO A 643 6.04 29.32 -11.21
CA PRO A 643 6.33 29.09 -12.63
C PRO A 643 7.83 28.88 -12.96
#